data_AF-A0A2A2M1N0-F1
#
_entry.id   AF-A0A2A2M1N0-F1
#
_cell.length_a   1.000
_cell.length_b   1.000
_cell.length_c   1.000
_cell.angle_alpha   90.00
_cell.angle_beta   90.00
_cell.angle_gamma   90.00
#
_symmetry.space_group_name_H-M   'P 1'
#
loop_
_entity.id
_entity.type
_entity.pdbx_description
1 polymer ?
#
loop_
_entity_poly.entity_id
_entity_poly.type
_entity_poly.pdbx_seq_one_letter_code
_entity_poly.pdbx_strand_id
1 'polypeptide(L)'
;MTRGDDVRAAAGVPYRLLEVVPALDGGDGDAANMLIRGDNLDALKALLPYYKGAVKCIYIDPPYNTRSAFEHYDDNLEHSQWLAMIYPRLVLLRELLAEDGSIWVSIDDNEGHYLKIVMDEVFGRGNFIVDVAWQKRDGPPNDRTIASIHEHILVWGKSRRPGENRSRAEELFNLMPRSDKANSQYREYPDPEGIDPRGPFRKIDTTANGKGGRSVQSLIYPITNPFTGEEVYPREGTCWRHNCEEMARLQAEKRLFWGAKGDARTPMRKLFLSEAKNGMTTSSVWADLAFNQHASRQIELIFGNKASFETPKPEELLNRILHIASNPGDLVLDSFLGSGTTAAVAHKMGRRWIGIEMGDHAETHCKPRLDKVIAGEQGGVSEAVGWTGGGGYRFYRLGAPVFEADGHIADGIRFATLAAHIWFSETGAPFTGAADTPVLGVHNDVAYALLYNGILGDRSVSGGNVLTAALLARLRQTSGWDGPMTVYGELSKLGAARLAEAGLKDYQRRALDALRTFLDQAAIRDHAAAYAAAGAVGEPGAYGATYRPLAGLPGVPYCCLRLPTGGGKTLLAAYPIGIARDTYLARRYPVVLWLVTSSAIADQTLGALKKIGHPYRQALEAQFGGAVRVLGIDERRQLRPQDMADAATVIVATVQSFRVNNVADRNVYRDDEELEPHFAALAPGIDLARHEDGPRRGKPIASFANLLKLHRPLVIVDEAHNFTSTLSGETFGRLAPAAVVEFTATPVRSNVIVSATAAELKAADMIKLPIHLSQHGSWQAAIAHAVDNRAWLEGIAAKDGGGIRPIALYQAQPAREGAEATVDVVKRHLIEDCRIPEDRIAVATGNQRELDGIDLFDPACIIEHVITVDALKEGWDCSFAYVFCSLASIRSGGAVEQLLGRVLRMPSATRRSSEELNRAYAHVSERNFFEAAEGLKDRLTQMGFDERTALEAIVEQPETFEWSEDQPLFTRPELPLLRVQERPDQSSWTPEIVAATRIADDGAGGVAITFDTAAPDTVLREVAAAVTTETTSPVAAMEAFLVQRASSLSPAEQGEVLTLPRLAIERDGQLEIVFPETLVDVGGWDLRQVDTSLPGFALTDRPDTFEMDVDGDQVVYSRIDAAAELALDDATDWDVAALSRWLDRTTRQRDVAQPIFLEYCRRVVEGVADRIPLAQLVRGNSAMRPAHAASSSCSATSPRC
;
A
#
# COMPACT_ATOMS: atom_id res chain seq x y z
N MET A 1 -21.80 5.04 -30.96
CA MET A 1 -21.22 4.94 -29.61
C MET A 1 -19.78 5.41 -29.70
N THR A 2 -19.23 6.04 -28.66
CA THR A 2 -17.82 6.46 -28.63
C THR A 2 -16.98 5.41 -27.91
N ARG A 3 -15.66 5.32 -28.18
CA ARG A 3 -14.75 4.40 -27.47
C ARG A 3 -14.85 4.51 -25.95
N GLY A 4 -15.13 5.70 -25.42
CA GLY A 4 -15.32 5.91 -23.98
C GLY A 4 -16.57 5.20 -23.43
N ASP A 5 -17.62 5.06 -24.24
CA ASP A 5 -18.85 4.36 -23.87
C ASP A 5 -18.67 2.84 -23.92
N ASP A 6 -17.93 2.33 -24.90
CA ASP A 6 -17.65 0.90 -25.04
C ASP A 6 -16.81 0.35 -23.87
N VAL A 7 -15.81 1.12 -23.41
CA VAL A 7 -14.99 0.76 -22.22
C VAL A 7 -15.81 0.74 -20.94
N ARG A 8 -16.87 1.56 -20.84
CA ARG A 8 -17.76 1.63 -19.67
C ARG A 8 -18.99 0.74 -19.79
N ALA A 9 -19.25 0.16 -20.95
CA ALA A 9 -20.48 -0.60 -21.22
C ALA A 9 -20.68 -1.76 -20.24
N ALA A 10 -19.62 -2.52 -19.92
CA ALA A 10 -19.67 -3.62 -18.95
C ALA A 10 -20.03 -3.17 -17.52
N ALA A 11 -19.71 -1.93 -17.14
CA ALA A 11 -20.09 -1.36 -15.86
C ALA A 11 -21.58 -0.97 -15.82
N GLY A 12 -22.14 -0.55 -16.96
CA GLY A 12 -23.55 -0.18 -17.11
C GLY A 12 -24.53 -1.35 -17.27
N VAL A 13 -24.05 -2.59 -17.38
CA VAL A 13 -24.90 -3.79 -17.47
C VAL A 13 -25.62 -4.03 -16.14
N PRO A 14 -26.96 -4.12 -16.12
CA PRO A 14 -27.71 -4.34 -14.89
C PRO A 14 -27.42 -5.75 -14.32
N TYR A 15 -27.30 -5.83 -13.01
CA TYR A 15 -27.23 -7.13 -12.33
C TYR A 15 -28.63 -7.76 -12.32
N ARG A 16 -28.80 -8.91 -13.00
CA ARG A 16 -30.07 -9.65 -13.09
C ARG A 16 -30.04 -10.94 -12.28
N LEU A 17 -31.22 -11.40 -11.88
CA LEU A 17 -31.40 -12.72 -11.28
C LEU A 17 -31.17 -13.86 -12.28
N LEU A 18 -30.60 -14.96 -11.80
CA LEU A 18 -30.65 -16.26 -12.46
C LEU A 18 -31.79 -17.08 -11.83
N GLU A 19 -32.88 -17.22 -12.55
CA GLU A 19 -34.07 -17.95 -12.11
C GLU A 19 -33.97 -19.41 -12.52
N VAL A 20 -33.99 -20.32 -11.55
CA VAL A 20 -34.04 -21.76 -11.82
C VAL A 20 -35.39 -22.10 -12.44
N VAL A 21 -35.40 -22.95 -13.46
CA VAL A 21 -36.61 -23.51 -14.08
C VAL A 21 -36.62 -25.03 -13.87
N PRO A 22 -37.04 -25.54 -12.69
CA PRO A 22 -36.85 -26.95 -12.33
C PRO A 22 -37.48 -27.95 -13.31
N ALA A 23 -38.55 -27.55 -14.00
CA ALA A 23 -39.21 -28.38 -15.01
C ALA A 23 -38.34 -28.68 -16.24
N LEU A 24 -37.26 -27.92 -16.46
CA LEU A 24 -36.35 -28.05 -17.59
C LEU A 24 -34.98 -28.63 -17.20
N ASP A 25 -34.75 -28.93 -15.92
CA ASP A 25 -33.53 -29.57 -15.45
C ASP A 25 -33.30 -30.91 -16.16
N GLY A 26 -32.04 -31.32 -16.26
CA GLY A 26 -31.66 -32.61 -16.85
C GLY A 26 -30.92 -33.48 -15.82
N GLY A 27 -31.30 -34.75 -15.71
CA GLY A 27 -30.64 -35.70 -14.81
C GLY A 27 -30.82 -35.35 -13.33
N ASP A 28 -29.71 -35.35 -12.58
CA ASP A 28 -29.66 -34.90 -11.19
C ASP A 28 -29.82 -33.36 -11.10
N GLY A 29 -31.00 -32.92 -10.67
CA GLY A 29 -31.34 -31.51 -10.51
C GLY A 29 -30.54 -30.78 -9.42
N ASP A 30 -29.73 -31.46 -8.61
CA ASP A 30 -28.80 -30.84 -7.66
C ASP A 30 -27.37 -30.68 -8.21
N ALA A 31 -27.16 -31.02 -9.49
CA ALA A 31 -25.85 -30.93 -10.13
C ALA A 31 -25.31 -29.51 -10.24
N ALA A 32 -24.00 -29.37 -10.13
CA ALA A 32 -23.27 -28.10 -10.21
C ALA A 32 -23.16 -27.51 -11.63
N ASN A 33 -23.76 -28.16 -12.65
CA ASN A 33 -23.71 -27.71 -14.04
C ASN A 33 -24.90 -26.81 -14.36
N MET A 34 -24.70 -25.80 -15.20
CA MET A 34 -25.70 -24.77 -15.48
C MET A 34 -25.91 -24.57 -16.98
N LEU A 35 -27.17 -24.67 -17.43
CA LEU A 35 -27.60 -24.22 -18.75
C LEU A 35 -28.44 -22.95 -18.59
N ILE A 36 -27.98 -21.83 -19.12
CA ILE A 36 -28.61 -20.51 -18.93
C ILE A 36 -29.18 -20.03 -20.26
N ARG A 37 -30.48 -19.70 -20.27
CA ARG A 37 -31.14 -19.03 -21.39
C ARG A 37 -31.20 -17.52 -21.18
N GLY A 38 -30.60 -16.75 -22.07
CA GLY A 38 -30.65 -15.28 -22.06
C GLY A 38 -29.47 -14.62 -22.76
N ASP A 39 -29.49 -13.29 -22.86
CA ASP A 39 -28.35 -12.53 -23.38
C ASP A 39 -27.10 -12.82 -22.54
N ASN A 40 -26.02 -13.17 -23.21
CA ASN A 40 -24.81 -13.60 -22.55
C ASN A 40 -24.10 -12.47 -21.78
N LEU A 41 -24.24 -11.20 -22.17
CA LEU A 41 -23.65 -10.09 -21.41
C LEU A 41 -24.31 -9.97 -20.03
N ASP A 42 -25.64 -10.01 -19.99
CA ASP A 42 -26.43 -9.98 -18.74
C ASP A 42 -26.16 -11.24 -17.88
N ALA A 43 -26.09 -12.42 -18.50
CA ALA A 43 -25.82 -13.67 -17.79
C ALA A 43 -24.39 -13.71 -17.22
N LEU A 44 -23.38 -13.26 -17.96
CA LEU A 44 -22.00 -13.14 -17.46
C LEU A 44 -21.93 -12.18 -16.27
N LYS A 45 -22.67 -11.06 -16.32
CA LYS A 45 -22.76 -10.10 -15.20
C LYS A 45 -23.41 -10.76 -13.98
N ALA A 46 -24.45 -11.57 -14.18
CA ALA A 46 -25.14 -12.28 -13.12
C ALA A 46 -24.27 -13.35 -12.42
N LEU A 47 -23.28 -13.92 -13.12
CA LEU A 47 -22.37 -14.94 -12.60
C LEU A 47 -21.24 -14.39 -11.72
N LEU A 48 -20.87 -13.11 -11.88
CA LEU A 48 -19.72 -12.51 -11.19
C LEU A 48 -19.71 -12.71 -9.67
N PRO A 49 -20.82 -12.48 -8.93
CA PRO A 49 -20.83 -12.63 -7.48
C PRO A 49 -20.55 -14.04 -6.97
N TYR A 50 -20.59 -15.05 -7.85
CA TYR A 50 -20.45 -16.46 -7.48
C TYR A 50 -19.23 -17.13 -8.11
N TYR A 51 -18.80 -16.67 -9.29
CA TYR A 51 -17.82 -17.37 -10.12
C TYR A 51 -16.64 -16.51 -10.57
N LYS A 52 -16.49 -15.27 -10.09
CA LYS A 52 -15.29 -14.46 -10.41
C LYS A 52 -14.02 -15.22 -10.03
N GLY A 53 -13.08 -15.30 -10.96
CA GLY A 53 -11.81 -15.98 -10.74
C GLY A 53 -11.88 -17.51 -10.65
N ALA A 54 -13.01 -18.15 -10.97
CA ALA A 54 -13.22 -19.57 -10.74
C ALA A 54 -13.16 -20.44 -12.01
N VAL A 55 -13.29 -19.85 -13.20
CA VAL A 55 -13.39 -20.61 -14.45
C VAL A 55 -12.00 -21.01 -14.97
N LYS A 56 -11.76 -22.31 -15.15
CA LYS A 56 -10.46 -22.83 -15.60
C LYS A 56 -10.27 -22.69 -17.12
N CYS A 57 -11.31 -22.98 -17.88
CA CYS A 57 -11.28 -22.90 -19.34
C CYS A 57 -12.53 -22.20 -19.85
N ILE A 58 -12.34 -21.17 -20.66
CA ILE A 58 -13.40 -20.54 -21.44
C ILE A 58 -13.19 -20.96 -22.90
N TYR A 59 -14.22 -21.51 -23.52
CA TYR A 59 -14.27 -21.66 -24.97
C TYR A 59 -15.44 -20.82 -25.50
N ILE A 60 -15.21 -20.03 -26.54
CA ILE A 60 -16.28 -19.27 -27.20
C ILE A 60 -16.14 -19.36 -28.72
N ASP A 61 -17.30 -19.42 -29.38
CA ASP A 61 -17.47 -19.42 -30.82
C ASP A 61 -18.40 -18.26 -31.22
N PRO A 62 -17.93 -16.99 -31.13
CA PRO A 62 -18.74 -15.81 -31.44
C PRO A 62 -19.14 -15.77 -32.92
N PRO A 63 -20.15 -14.97 -33.32
CA PRO A 63 -20.52 -14.82 -34.73
C PRO A 63 -19.36 -14.24 -35.56
N TYR A 64 -19.10 -14.80 -36.74
CA TYR A 64 -17.93 -14.48 -37.57
C TYR A 64 -18.11 -13.24 -38.47
N ASN A 65 -19.31 -12.67 -38.55
CA ASN A 65 -19.65 -11.49 -39.38
C ASN A 65 -19.42 -11.73 -40.88
N THR A 66 -19.84 -12.89 -41.40
CA THR A 66 -19.51 -13.35 -42.75
C THR A 66 -20.36 -12.72 -43.86
N ARG A 67 -21.32 -11.86 -43.50
CA ARG A 67 -22.34 -11.27 -44.39
C ARG A 67 -23.30 -12.29 -45.00
N SER A 68 -23.48 -13.44 -44.34
CA SER A 68 -24.42 -14.48 -44.76
C SER A 68 -25.75 -14.31 -44.01
N ALA A 69 -26.89 -14.55 -44.66
CA ALA A 69 -28.19 -14.43 -44.01
C ALA A 69 -28.48 -15.67 -43.14
N PHE A 70 -28.17 -15.59 -41.85
CA PHE A 70 -28.67 -16.55 -40.86
C PHE A 70 -29.95 -15.98 -40.23
N GLU A 71 -31.00 -16.79 -40.07
CA GLU A 71 -32.31 -16.33 -39.55
C GLU A 71 -32.28 -15.88 -38.07
N HIS A 72 -31.19 -16.14 -37.33
CA HIS A 72 -31.19 -16.09 -35.87
C HIS A 72 -30.22 -15.08 -35.23
N TYR A 73 -29.29 -14.49 -35.99
CA TYR A 73 -28.37 -13.43 -35.53
C TYR A 73 -27.98 -12.52 -36.71
N ASP A 74 -27.77 -11.22 -36.46
CA ASP A 74 -27.39 -10.25 -37.52
C ASP A 74 -25.90 -10.42 -37.88
N ASP A 75 -25.62 -11.24 -38.90
CA ASP A 75 -24.26 -11.57 -39.38
C ASP A 75 -23.73 -10.56 -40.43
N ASN A 76 -24.26 -9.33 -40.42
CA ASN A 76 -23.87 -8.24 -41.32
C ASN A 76 -23.70 -6.91 -40.56
N LEU A 77 -22.94 -6.95 -39.46
CA LEU A 77 -22.61 -5.77 -38.67
C LEU A 77 -21.40 -5.05 -39.28
N GLU A 78 -21.37 -3.73 -39.16
CA GLU A 78 -20.15 -2.97 -39.44
C GLU A 78 -19.10 -3.31 -38.36
N HIS A 79 -17.80 -3.38 -38.72
CA HIS A 79 -16.75 -3.88 -37.83
C HIS A 79 -16.75 -3.19 -36.45
N SER A 80 -17.00 -1.88 -36.38
CA SER A 80 -17.05 -1.18 -35.09
C SER A 80 -18.23 -1.62 -34.21
N GLN A 81 -19.37 -1.99 -34.80
CA GLN A 81 -20.54 -2.49 -34.07
C GLN A 81 -20.29 -3.90 -33.54
N TRP A 82 -19.65 -4.76 -34.33
CA TRP A 82 -19.26 -6.10 -33.88
C TRP A 82 -18.26 -6.02 -32.71
N LEU A 83 -17.26 -5.16 -32.82
CA LEU A 83 -16.28 -4.93 -31.75
C LEU A 83 -16.94 -4.32 -30.49
N ALA A 84 -17.86 -3.36 -30.64
CA ALA A 84 -18.61 -2.78 -29.52
C ALA A 84 -19.50 -3.82 -28.80
N MET A 85 -20.02 -4.80 -29.53
CA MET A 85 -20.77 -5.91 -28.96
C MET A 85 -19.87 -6.89 -28.19
N ILE A 86 -18.70 -7.26 -28.74
CA ILE A 86 -17.84 -8.30 -28.13
C ILE A 86 -17.02 -7.77 -26.95
N TYR A 87 -16.59 -6.51 -27.00
CA TYR A 87 -15.72 -5.90 -25.98
C TYR A 87 -16.22 -6.08 -24.54
N PRO A 88 -17.46 -5.68 -24.16
CA PRO A 88 -17.91 -5.79 -22.78
C PRO A 88 -18.05 -7.25 -22.32
N ARG A 89 -18.30 -8.19 -23.25
CA ARG A 89 -18.36 -9.63 -22.95
C ARG A 89 -16.97 -10.17 -22.60
N LEU A 90 -15.95 -9.80 -23.37
CA LEU A 90 -14.55 -10.18 -23.10
C LEU A 90 -14.07 -9.66 -21.74
N VAL A 91 -14.46 -8.43 -21.36
CA VAL A 91 -14.15 -7.87 -20.03
C VAL A 91 -14.73 -8.76 -18.92
N LEU A 92 -16.01 -9.14 -19.00
CA LEU A 92 -16.64 -10.00 -18.00
C LEU A 92 -16.07 -11.44 -18.01
N LEU A 93 -15.78 -12.00 -19.18
CA LEU A 93 -15.13 -13.32 -19.30
C LEU A 93 -13.76 -13.34 -18.63
N ARG A 94 -12.97 -12.26 -18.76
CA ARG A 94 -11.69 -12.12 -18.07
C ARG A 94 -11.84 -12.08 -16.54
N GLU A 95 -12.86 -11.41 -16.03
CA GLU A 95 -13.14 -11.38 -14.59
C GLU A 95 -13.47 -12.79 -14.05
N LEU A 96 -14.28 -13.56 -14.79
CA LEU A 96 -14.67 -14.92 -14.42
C LEU A 96 -13.53 -15.95 -14.51
N LEU A 97 -12.57 -15.74 -15.41
CA LEU A 97 -11.44 -16.65 -15.61
C LEU A 97 -10.55 -16.74 -14.37
N ALA A 98 -10.08 -17.93 -14.00
CA ALA A 98 -9.09 -18.12 -12.94
C ALA A 98 -7.73 -17.54 -13.34
N GLU A 99 -6.88 -17.19 -12.38
CA GLU A 99 -5.54 -16.62 -12.64
C GLU A 99 -4.67 -17.54 -13.51
N ASP A 100 -4.85 -18.84 -13.36
CA ASP A 100 -4.21 -19.91 -14.12
C ASP A 100 -5.15 -20.50 -15.20
N GLY A 101 -6.24 -19.82 -15.51
CA GLY A 101 -7.21 -20.20 -16.53
C GLY A 101 -6.86 -19.69 -17.92
N SER A 102 -7.43 -20.33 -18.94
CA SER A 102 -7.25 -19.94 -20.35
C SER A 102 -8.57 -19.70 -21.08
N ILE A 103 -8.55 -18.79 -22.04
CA ILE A 103 -9.65 -18.55 -22.98
C ILE A 103 -9.21 -18.98 -24.39
N TRP A 104 -10.11 -19.68 -25.08
CA TRP A 104 -9.94 -20.22 -26.43
C TRP A 104 -11.08 -19.70 -27.30
N VAL A 105 -10.75 -18.99 -28.37
CA VAL A 105 -11.75 -18.33 -29.21
C VAL A 105 -11.64 -18.81 -30.65
N SER A 106 -12.70 -19.43 -31.16
CA SER A 106 -12.80 -19.78 -32.58
C SER A 106 -13.23 -18.56 -33.40
N ILE A 107 -12.52 -18.28 -34.49
CA ILE A 107 -12.83 -17.16 -35.38
C ILE A 107 -12.26 -17.42 -36.79
N ASP A 108 -12.81 -16.76 -37.81
CA ASP A 108 -12.25 -16.78 -39.16
C ASP A 108 -11.40 -15.52 -39.48
N ASP A 109 -10.95 -15.43 -40.72
CA ASP A 109 -10.10 -14.34 -41.21
C ASP A 109 -10.79 -12.96 -41.21
N ASN A 110 -12.13 -12.88 -41.12
CA ASN A 110 -12.85 -11.60 -41.27
C ASN A 110 -12.67 -10.71 -40.03
N GLU A 111 -12.88 -11.27 -38.85
CA GLU A 111 -12.78 -10.53 -37.57
C GLU A 111 -11.57 -10.96 -36.73
N GLY A 112 -10.88 -12.05 -37.07
CA GLY A 112 -9.84 -12.65 -36.24
C GLY A 112 -8.71 -11.69 -35.88
N HIS A 113 -8.27 -10.84 -36.82
CA HIS A 113 -7.21 -9.86 -36.55
C HIS A 113 -7.69 -8.68 -35.67
N TYR A 114 -8.93 -8.22 -35.83
CA TYR A 114 -9.49 -7.14 -35.01
C TYR A 114 -9.79 -7.63 -33.59
N LEU A 115 -10.38 -8.83 -33.49
CA LEU A 115 -10.60 -9.53 -32.23
C LEU A 115 -9.27 -9.73 -31.48
N LYS A 116 -8.21 -10.15 -32.17
CA LYS A 116 -6.87 -10.30 -31.58
C LYS A 116 -6.38 -9.02 -30.90
N ILE A 117 -6.58 -7.86 -31.53
CA ILE A 117 -6.18 -6.57 -30.96
C ILE A 117 -7.01 -6.23 -29.72
N VAL A 118 -8.33 -6.43 -29.77
CA VAL A 118 -9.20 -6.20 -28.60
C VAL A 118 -8.87 -7.15 -27.45
N MET A 119 -8.59 -8.42 -27.74
CA MET A 119 -8.17 -9.39 -26.74
C MET A 119 -6.80 -9.05 -26.15
N ASP A 120 -5.86 -8.50 -26.92
CA ASP A 120 -4.59 -7.98 -26.38
C ASP A 120 -4.81 -6.81 -25.42
N GLU A 121 -5.81 -5.95 -25.67
CA GLU A 121 -6.20 -4.87 -24.77
C GLU A 121 -6.82 -5.44 -23.47
N VAL A 122 -7.76 -6.38 -23.59
CA VAL A 122 -8.51 -6.91 -22.44
C VAL A 122 -7.66 -7.88 -21.60
N PHE A 123 -7.08 -8.91 -22.23
CA PHE A 123 -6.32 -9.97 -21.55
C PHE A 123 -4.84 -9.66 -21.39
N GLY A 124 -4.32 -8.64 -22.09
CA GLY A 124 -2.92 -8.29 -22.09
C GLY A 124 -2.12 -9.09 -23.12
N ARG A 125 -1.39 -8.40 -23.99
CA ARG A 125 -0.56 -9.01 -25.05
C ARG A 125 0.41 -10.07 -24.54
N GLY A 126 1.00 -9.87 -23.36
CA GLY A 126 1.94 -10.82 -22.76
C GLY A 126 1.31 -12.15 -22.34
N ASN A 127 -0.01 -12.22 -22.27
CA ASN A 127 -0.73 -13.44 -21.92
C ASN A 127 -1.24 -14.21 -23.14
N PHE A 128 -0.98 -13.72 -24.37
CA PHE A 128 -1.26 -14.46 -25.59
C PHE A 128 -0.35 -15.70 -25.65
N ILE A 129 -0.94 -16.87 -25.85
CA ILE A 129 -0.23 -18.14 -25.88
C ILE A 129 0.09 -18.53 -27.32
N VAL A 130 -0.95 -18.69 -28.15
CA VAL A 130 -0.81 -19.20 -29.52
C VAL A 130 -2.05 -18.92 -30.36
N ASP A 131 -1.86 -18.81 -31.67
CA ASP A 131 -2.92 -18.94 -32.67
C ASP A 131 -2.81 -20.32 -33.30
N VAL A 132 -3.86 -21.12 -33.15
CA VAL A 132 -3.95 -22.47 -33.70
C VAL A 132 -4.73 -22.42 -35.02
N ALA A 133 -4.07 -22.84 -36.10
CA ALA A 133 -4.73 -23.05 -37.39
C ALA A 133 -5.37 -24.44 -37.43
N TRP A 134 -6.68 -24.50 -37.26
CA TRP A 134 -7.44 -25.74 -37.36
C TRP A 134 -8.00 -25.93 -38.77
N GLN A 135 -7.68 -27.05 -39.41
CA GLN A 135 -8.20 -27.38 -40.73
C GLN A 135 -9.69 -27.72 -40.64
N LYS A 136 -10.54 -26.84 -41.17
CA LYS A 136 -12.00 -26.98 -41.11
C LYS A 136 -12.60 -27.82 -42.25
N ARG A 137 -11.81 -28.11 -43.29
CA ARG A 137 -12.20 -28.85 -44.49
C ARG A 137 -11.01 -29.55 -45.15
N ASP A 138 -11.29 -30.65 -45.82
CA ASP A 138 -10.28 -31.53 -46.45
C ASP A 138 -9.50 -30.83 -47.58
N GLY A 139 -10.16 -30.01 -48.38
CA GLY A 139 -9.54 -29.30 -49.51
C GLY A 139 -10.10 -27.90 -49.74
N PRO A 140 -9.37 -27.06 -50.51
CA PRO A 140 -9.81 -25.72 -50.84
C PRO A 140 -11.07 -25.76 -51.72
N PRO A 141 -12.07 -24.90 -51.48
CA PRO A 141 -13.14 -24.72 -52.44
C PRO A 141 -12.58 -24.19 -53.76
N ASN A 142 -13.11 -24.69 -54.87
CA ASN A 142 -12.58 -24.46 -56.22
C ASN A 142 -13.11 -23.16 -56.86
N ASP A 143 -13.57 -22.22 -56.02
CA ASP A 143 -14.17 -20.94 -56.40
C ASP A 143 -13.18 -19.77 -56.30
N ARG A 144 -11.97 -20.00 -55.78
CA ARG A 144 -10.91 -18.99 -55.61
C ARG A 144 -9.55 -19.52 -56.05
N THR A 145 -8.65 -18.61 -56.43
CA THR A 145 -7.25 -18.94 -56.75
C THR A 145 -6.46 -19.38 -55.51
N ILE A 146 -6.76 -18.79 -54.35
CA ILE A 146 -6.26 -19.18 -53.03
C ILE A 146 -7.47 -19.19 -52.09
N ALA A 147 -7.79 -20.36 -51.53
CA ALA A 147 -8.94 -20.51 -50.65
C ALA A 147 -8.52 -20.95 -49.24
N SER A 148 -9.17 -20.37 -48.23
CA SER A 148 -8.91 -20.70 -46.83
C SER A 148 -9.54 -22.06 -46.48
N ILE A 149 -8.71 -22.97 -45.99
CA ILE A 149 -9.12 -24.31 -45.51
C ILE A 149 -9.06 -24.43 -43.99
N HIS A 150 -8.71 -23.36 -43.29
CA HIS A 150 -8.56 -23.34 -41.85
C HIS A 150 -9.38 -22.23 -41.20
N GLU A 151 -9.46 -22.30 -39.89
CA GLU A 151 -9.95 -21.27 -38.98
C GLU A 151 -8.93 -21.07 -37.86
N HIS A 152 -9.01 -19.92 -37.20
CA HIS A 152 -8.15 -19.57 -36.08
C HIS A 152 -8.79 -20.02 -34.77
N ILE A 153 -7.97 -20.55 -33.87
CA ILE A 153 -8.33 -20.72 -32.46
C ILE A 153 -7.30 -19.93 -31.67
N LEU A 154 -7.74 -18.76 -31.22
CA LEU A 154 -6.91 -17.78 -30.54
C LEU A 154 -6.89 -18.06 -29.04
N VAL A 155 -5.70 -18.14 -28.43
CA VAL A 155 -5.54 -18.62 -27.06
C VAL A 155 -4.81 -17.62 -26.16
N TRP A 156 -5.39 -17.31 -24.99
CA TRP A 156 -4.75 -16.53 -23.92
C TRP A 156 -4.84 -17.21 -22.57
N GLY A 157 -3.86 -16.95 -21.72
CA GLY A 157 -4.00 -17.09 -20.26
C GLY A 157 -4.57 -15.83 -19.62
N LYS A 158 -5.07 -15.91 -18.38
CA LYS A 158 -5.48 -14.70 -17.64
C LYS A 158 -4.29 -13.86 -17.18
N SER A 159 -3.29 -14.50 -16.58
CA SER A 159 -2.15 -13.81 -16.00
C SER A 159 -0.83 -14.57 -16.16
N ARG A 160 0.25 -13.82 -15.96
CA ARG A 160 1.65 -14.24 -16.08
C ARG A 160 2.42 -13.66 -14.90
N ARG A 161 3.32 -14.42 -14.30
CA ARG A 161 4.14 -13.89 -13.19
C ARG A 161 5.23 -12.97 -13.73
N PRO A 162 5.66 -11.94 -12.97
CA PRO A 162 6.77 -11.09 -13.37
C PRO A 162 8.05 -11.93 -13.61
N GLY A 163 8.70 -11.74 -14.76
CA GLY A 163 9.93 -12.47 -15.12
C GLY A 163 9.74 -13.85 -15.76
N GLU A 164 8.50 -14.33 -15.92
CA GLU A 164 8.18 -15.57 -16.65
C GLU A 164 7.77 -15.26 -18.09
N ASN A 165 8.17 -16.13 -19.02
CA ASN A 165 7.88 -15.99 -20.46
C ASN A 165 6.56 -16.65 -20.88
N ARG A 166 5.96 -17.47 -20.01
CA ARG A 166 4.74 -18.23 -20.25
C ARG A 166 3.64 -17.74 -19.34
N SER A 167 2.40 -17.77 -19.82
CA SER A 167 1.27 -17.52 -18.93
C SER A 167 1.12 -18.65 -17.91
N ARG A 168 0.51 -18.38 -16.75
CA ARG A 168 0.25 -19.40 -15.72
C ARG A 168 -0.56 -20.59 -16.26
N ALA A 169 -1.46 -20.32 -17.20
CA ALA A 169 -2.25 -21.35 -17.85
C ALA A 169 -1.38 -22.27 -18.73
N GLU A 170 -0.47 -21.70 -19.53
CA GLU A 170 0.41 -22.44 -20.43
C GLU A 170 1.33 -23.40 -19.67
N GLU A 171 1.79 -23.02 -18.49
CA GLU A 171 2.63 -23.87 -17.63
C GLU A 171 1.90 -25.11 -17.12
N LEU A 172 0.58 -25.00 -16.95
CA LEU A 172 -0.28 -26.07 -16.45
C LEU A 172 -0.97 -26.86 -17.56
N PHE A 173 -0.71 -26.54 -18.83
CA PHE A 173 -1.30 -27.27 -19.94
C PHE A 173 -0.87 -28.74 -19.97
N ASN A 174 -1.85 -29.62 -20.13
CA ASN A 174 -1.61 -31.04 -20.21
C ASN A 174 -0.93 -31.40 -21.54
N LEU A 175 0.06 -32.28 -21.48
CA LEU A 175 0.63 -32.88 -22.68
C LEU A 175 -0.37 -33.84 -23.34
N MET A 176 -0.32 -33.93 -24.66
CA MET A 176 -1.09 -34.94 -25.39
C MET A 176 -0.51 -36.33 -25.14
N PRO A 177 -1.33 -37.39 -25.08
CA PRO A 177 -0.85 -38.76 -25.02
C PRO A 177 0.10 -39.07 -26.18
N ARG A 178 1.10 -39.93 -25.94
CA ARG A 178 2.00 -40.38 -26.99
C ARG A 178 1.24 -41.19 -28.04
N SER A 179 1.47 -40.87 -29.31
CA SER A 179 0.94 -41.67 -30.42
C SER A 179 1.76 -42.93 -30.64
N ASP A 180 1.15 -43.96 -31.22
CA ASP A 180 1.84 -45.19 -31.61
C ASP A 180 3.03 -44.91 -32.55
N LYS A 181 2.86 -43.92 -33.43
CA LYS A 181 3.93 -43.44 -34.33
C LYS A 181 5.13 -42.91 -33.54
N ALA A 182 4.92 -42.17 -32.46
CA ALA A 182 6.01 -41.66 -31.62
C ALA A 182 6.70 -42.80 -30.84
N ASN A 183 5.93 -43.74 -30.29
CA ASN A 183 6.45 -44.91 -29.59
C ASN A 183 7.28 -45.81 -30.52
N SER A 184 6.86 -45.98 -31.79
CA SER A 184 7.57 -46.81 -32.78
C SER A 184 8.99 -46.34 -33.15
N GLN A 185 9.37 -45.12 -32.76
CA GLN A 185 10.70 -44.56 -32.98
C GLN A 185 11.75 -45.07 -31.97
N TYR A 186 11.31 -45.64 -30.84
CA TYR A 186 12.18 -46.23 -29.83
C TYR A 186 12.38 -47.71 -30.15
N ARG A 187 13.64 -48.11 -30.37
CA ARG A 187 13.99 -49.48 -30.75
C ARG A 187 15.21 -49.96 -29.99
N GLU A 188 15.36 -51.28 -29.87
CA GLU A 188 16.57 -51.89 -29.35
C GLU A 188 17.62 -51.96 -30.46
N TYR A 189 18.80 -51.42 -30.18
CA TYR A 189 19.95 -51.50 -31.08
C TYR A 189 21.09 -52.21 -30.33
N PRO A 190 21.64 -53.31 -30.86
CA PRO A 190 22.84 -53.90 -30.28
C PRO A 190 24.05 -53.00 -30.58
N ASP A 191 25.00 -52.93 -29.65
CA ASP A 191 26.36 -52.41 -29.84
C ASP A 191 27.39 -53.53 -29.53
N PRO A 192 28.71 -53.29 -29.65
CA PRO A 192 29.72 -54.32 -29.37
C PRO A 192 29.68 -54.92 -27.96
N GLU A 193 29.02 -54.27 -27.00
CA GLU A 193 28.82 -54.76 -25.63
C GLU A 193 27.45 -55.45 -25.44
N GLY A 194 26.60 -55.52 -26.47
CA GLY A 194 25.30 -56.17 -26.46
C GLY A 194 24.10 -55.21 -26.56
N ILE A 195 22.93 -55.66 -26.11
CA ILE A 195 21.74 -54.80 -25.99
C ILE A 195 21.85 -53.99 -24.70
N ASP A 196 21.60 -52.69 -24.79
CA ASP A 196 21.68 -51.79 -23.64
C ASP A 196 20.60 -52.15 -22.58
N PRO A 197 20.98 -52.42 -21.31
CA PRO A 197 20.03 -52.88 -20.29
C PRO A 197 18.97 -51.83 -19.89
N ARG A 198 19.14 -50.56 -20.31
CA ARG A 198 18.17 -49.47 -20.08
C ARG A 198 16.97 -49.53 -21.06
N GLY A 199 16.99 -50.42 -22.04
CA GLY A 199 15.87 -50.70 -22.94
C GLY A 199 15.90 -49.92 -24.27
N PRO A 200 14.77 -49.87 -25.01
CA PRO A 200 14.69 -49.23 -26.31
C PRO A 200 15.04 -47.73 -26.26
N PHE A 201 15.79 -47.25 -27.26
CA PHE A 201 16.17 -45.85 -27.37
C PHE A 201 15.97 -45.30 -28.78
N ARG A 202 15.87 -43.98 -28.89
CA ARG A 202 15.95 -43.25 -30.15
C ARG A 202 17.36 -42.71 -30.34
N LYS A 203 17.87 -42.78 -31.57
CA LYS A 203 19.16 -42.21 -31.96
C LYS A 203 19.01 -40.71 -32.21
N ILE A 204 19.67 -39.88 -31.41
CA ILE A 204 19.70 -38.43 -31.57
C ILE A 204 21.04 -38.02 -32.15
N ASP A 205 21.01 -37.18 -33.18
CA ASP A 205 22.22 -36.63 -33.78
C ASP A 205 22.98 -35.80 -32.75
N THR A 206 24.28 -36.07 -32.59
CA THR A 206 25.19 -35.33 -31.71
C THR A 206 25.81 -34.12 -32.41
N THR A 207 25.56 -33.94 -33.71
CA THR A 207 26.06 -32.83 -34.51
C THR A 207 24.95 -31.84 -34.85
N ALA A 208 25.33 -30.56 -34.99
CA ALA A 208 24.48 -29.49 -35.49
C ALA A 208 25.08 -28.90 -36.78
N ASN A 209 24.21 -28.45 -37.69
CA ASN A 209 24.63 -27.87 -38.97
C ASN A 209 25.22 -26.46 -38.75
N GLY A 210 26.42 -26.22 -39.25
CA GLY A 210 27.14 -24.94 -39.14
C GLY A 210 26.77 -23.91 -40.21
N LYS A 211 25.84 -24.21 -41.13
CA LYS A 211 25.38 -23.24 -42.14
C LYS A 211 24.80 -21.97 -41.48
N GLY A 212 25.26 -20.80 -41.92
CA GLY A 212 24.78 -19.49 -41.46
C GLY A 212 25.54 -18.87 -40.28
N GLY A 213 26.74 -19.35 -39.94
CA GLY A 213 27.58 -18.76 -38.88
C GLY A 213 27.45 -19.42 -37.50
N ARG A 214 26.70 -20.51 -37.38
CA ARG A 214 26.47 -21.27 -36.13
C ARG A 214 27.57 -22.28 -35.77
N SER A 215 28.72 -22.19 -36.42
CA SER A 215 29.89 -23.02 -36.12
C SER A 215 30.63 -22.45 -34.90
N VAL A 216 30.27 -22.91 -33.70
CA VAL A 216 30.96 -22.50 -32.48
C VAL A 216 32.28 -23.28 -32.38
N GLN A 217 33.41 -22.58 -32.46
CA GLN A 217 34.74 -23.20 -32.50
C GLN A 217 35.07 -24.00 -31.22
N SER A 218 34.53 -23.60 -30.07
CA SER A 218 34.67 -24.36 -28.81
C SER A 218 33.92 -25.70 -28.81
N LEU A 219 33.03 -25.94 -29.78
CA LEU A 219 32.32 -27.21 -29.97
C LEU A 219 32.97 -28.10 -31.04
N ILE A 220 34.18 -27.76 -31.47
CA ILE A 220 35.00 -28.53 -32.40
C ILE A 220 36.22 -29.04 -31.65
N TYR A 221 36.11 -30.25 -31.13
CA TYR A 221 37.16 -30.93 -30.36
C TYR A 221 37.09 -32.45 -30.61
N PRO A 222 38.20 -33.17 -30.40
CA PRO A 222 38.22 -34.62 -30.57
C PRO A 222 37.45 -35.32 -29.44
N ILE A 223 36.77 -36.41 -29.80
CA ILE A 223 36.30 -37.42 -28.83
C ILE A 223 36.88 -38.78 -29.22
N THR A 224 37.31 -39.56 -28.24
CA THR A 224 37.89 -40.89 -28.51
C THR A 224 36.78 -41.93 -28.65
N ASN A 225 36.77 -42.68 -29.75
CA ASN A 225 35.89 -43.85 -29.88
C ASN A 225 36.39 -44.97 -28.93
N PRO A 226 35.55 -45.49 -28.01
CA PRO A 226 36.01 -46.42 -26.98
C PRO A 226 36.27 -47.83 -27.51
N PHE A 227 35.80 -48.14 -28.72
CA PHE A 227 35.94 -49.45 -29.36
C PHE A 227 37.12 -49.50 -30.34
N THR A 228 37.41 -48.41 -31.03
CA THR A 228 38.51 -48.34 -32.03
C THR A 228 39.74 -47.59 -31.52
N GLY A 229 39.61 -46.76 -30.48
CA GLY A 229 40.68 -45.89 -29.97
C GLY A 229 40.95 -44.65 -30.82
N GLU A 230 40.22 -44.45 -31.92
CA GLU A 230 40.41 -43.32 -32.84
C GLU A 230 39.83 -42.02 -32.28
N GLU A 231 40.52 -40.89 -32.53
CA GLU A 231 39.97 -39.56 -32.28
C GLU A 231 39.02 -39.15 -33.41
N VAL A 232 37.82 -38.72 -33.03
CA VAL A 232 36.74 -38.36 -33.93
C VAL A 232 36.39 -36.90 -33.75
N TYR A 233 36.37 -36.18 -34.86
CA TYR A 233 35.92 -34.79 -34.96
C TYR A 233 34.52 -34.73 -35.58
N PRO A 234 33.75 -33.64 -35.36
CA PRO A 234 32.50 -33.44 -36.07
C PRO A 234 32.78 -33.29 -37.57
N ARG A 235 31.80 -33.62 -38.41
CA ARG A 235 31.98 -33.56 -39.87
C ARG A 235 32.21 -32.12 -40.32
N GLU A 236 32.94 -31.94 -41.42
CA GLU A 236 33.15 -30.63 -42.01
C GLU A 236 31.82 -29.90 -42.24
N GLY A 237 31.72 -28.65 -41.77
CA GLY A 237 30.48 -27.87 -41.79
C GLY A 237 29.50 -28.17 -40.66
N THR A 238 29.88 -28.96 -39.65
CA THR A 238 29.10 -29.23 -38.43
C THR A 238 29.95 -29.04 -37.16
N CYS A 239 29.31 -28.86 -36.01
CA CYS A 239 29.96 -28.90 -34.70
C CYS A 239 29.20 -29.87 -33.77
N TRP A 240 29.79 -30.24 -32.62
CA TRP A 240 29.06 -30.99 -31.61
C TRP A 240 27.91 -30.16 -31.02
N ARG A 241 26.84 -30.81 -30.57
CA ARG A 241 25.71 -30.18 -29.86
C ARG A 241 25.98 -29.95 -28.38
N HIS A 242 27.01 -30.58 -27.85
CA HIS A 242 27.40 -30.59 -26.44
C HIS A 242 28.84 -30.12 -26.33
N ASN A 243 29.22 -29.56 -25.18
CA ASN A 243 30.60 -29.17 -24.89
C ASN A 243 31.45 -30.40 -24.50
N CYS A 244 32.78 -30.22 -24.40
CA CYS A 244 33.72 -31.31 -24.15
C CYS A 244 33.39 -32.10 -22.88
N GLU A 245 33.05 -31.41 -21.80
CA GLU A 245 32.69 -32.01 -20.51
C GLU A 245 31.43 -32.88 -20.63
N GLU A 246 30.35 -32.36 -21.22
CA GLU A 246 29.11 -33.11 -21.37
C GLU A 246 29.27 -34.27 -22.35
N MET A 247 30.05 -34.13 -23.42
CA MET A 247 30.37 -35.26 -24.30
C MET A 247 31.19 -36.34 -23.58
N ALA A 248 32.17 -35.95 -22.75
CA ALA A 248 32.94 -36.88 -21.94
C ALA A 248 32.05 -37.61 -20.92
N ARG A 249 31.09 -36.90 -20.31
CA ARG A 249 30.09 -37.49 -19.41
C ARG A 249 29.17 -38.47 -20.14
N LEU A 250 28.60 -38.08 -21.29
CA LEU A 250 27.77 -38.96 -22.12
C LEU A 250 28.52 -40.22 -22.55
N GLN A 251 29.82 -40.10 -22.85
CA GLN A 251 30.70 -41.23 -23.13
C GLN A 251 30.88 -42.13 -21.90
N ALA A 252 31.22 -41.57 -20.74
CA ALA A 252 31.43 -42.30 -19.50
C ALA A 252 30.16 -43.05 -19.05
N GLU A 253 28.99 -42.43 -19.21
CA GLU A 253 27.68 -43.03 -18.91
C GLU A 253 27.18 -44.00 -20.00
N LYS A 254 28.00 -44.29 -21.02
CA LYS A 254 27.65 -45.15 -22.17
C LYS A 254 26.37 -44.70 -22.89
N ARG A 255 26.13 -43.39 -22.97
CA ARG A 255 24.98 -42.76 -23.65
C ARG A 255 25.27 -42.43 -25.12
N LEU A 256 26.49 -42.68 -25.58
CA LEU A 256 26.87 -42.56 -26.99
C LEU A 256 26.78 -43.92 -27.68
N PHE A 257 26.10 -43.94 -28.81
CA PHE A 257 25.94 -45.10 -29.67
C PHE A 257 26.87 -44.98 -30.87
N TRP A 258 27.89 -45.84 -30.91
CA TRP A 258 28.94 -45.89 -31.92
C TRP A 258 28.61 -46.85 -33.09
N GLY A 259 27.33 -47.12 -33.32
CA GLY A 259 26.88 -48.10 -34.31
C GLY A 259 26.99 -49.54 -33.79
N ALA A 260 26.35 -50.48 -34.48
CA ALA A 260 26.28 -51.87 -34.02
C ALA A 260 27.64 -52.59 -33.97
N LYS A 261 28.61 -52.12 -34.75
CA LYS A 261 29.99 -52.65 -34.79
C LYS A 261 30.98 -51.78 -34.01
N GLY A 262 30.54 -50.65 -33.43
CA GLY A 262 31.42 -49.71 -32.74
C GLY A 262 32.32 -48.86 -33.64
N ASP A 263 32.14 -48.93 -34.96
CA ASP A 263 32.98 -48.29 -35.98
C ASP A 263 32.40 -46.99 -36.56
N ALA A 264 31.34 -46.44 -35.96
CA ALA A 264 30.74 -45.21 -36.46
C ALA A 264 31.69 -44.01 -36.30
N ARG A 265 31.90 -43.26 -37.40
CA ARG A 265 32.66 -42.00 -37.39
C ARG A 265 31.94 -40.82 -36.71
N THR A 266 30.69 -40.99 -36.29
CA THR A 266 29.96 -39.94 -35.54
C THR A 266 29.01 -40.66 -34.60
N PRO A 267 29.18 -40.54 -33.27
CA PRO A 267 28.29 -41.22 -32.34
C PRO A 267 26.91 -40.56 -32.35
N MET A 268 25.87 -41.34 -32.09
CA MET A 268 24.52 -40.82 -31.85
C MET A 268 24.24 -40.87 -30.34
N ARG A 269 23.54 -39.88 -29.78
CA ARG A 269 23.11 -39.94 -28.39
C ARG A 269 21.92 -40.90 -28.24
N LYS A 270 22.00 -41.80 -27.27
CA LYS A 270 20.91 -42.69 -26.86
C LYS A 270 19.91 -41.89 -26.02
N LEU A 271 18.66 -41.76 -26.48
CA LEU A 271 17.55 -41.25 -25.68
C LEU A 271 16.58 -42.39 -25.38
N PHE A 272 16.60 -42.90 -24.15
CA PHE A 272 15.82 -44.08 -23.75
C PHE A 272 14.33 -43.75 -23.62
N LEU A 273 13.47 -44.72 -23.93
CA LEU A 273 12.02 -44.57 -23.80
C LEU A 273 11.61 -44.30 -22.34
N SER A 274 12.25 -44.98 -21.38
CA SER A 274 12.08 -44.82 -19.94
C SER A 274 12.42 -43.42 -19.44
N GLU A 275 13.29 -42.70 -20.13
CA GLU A 275 13.73 -41.35 -19.79
C GLU A 275 12.94 -40.26 -20.55
N ALA A 276 12.08 -40.67 -21.49
CA ALA A 276 11.42 -39.74 -22.38
C ALA A 276 10.06 -39.30 -21.79
N LYS A 277 9.81 -37.98 -21.75
CA LYS A 277 8.60 -37.35 -21.16
C LYS A 277 7.30 -38.13 -21.43
N ASN A 278 6.48 -38.31 -20.40
CA ASN A 278 5.16 -38.92 -20.48
C ASN A 278 4.16 -37.98 -21.18
N GLY A 279 4.24 -37.91 -22.51
CA GLY A 279 3.36 -37.09 -23.35
C GLY A 279 4.12 -36.39 -24.47
N MET A 280 3.38 -35.65 -25.30
CA MET A 280 3.89 -34.90 -26.43
C MET A 280 3.28 -33.50 -26.49
N THR A 281 4.08 -32.51 -26.88
CA THR A 281 3.59 -31.19 -27.23
C THR A 281 2.77 -31.28 -28.52
N THR A 282 1.65 -30.56 -28.58
CA THR A 282 0.82 -30.48 -29.79
C THR A 282 1.33 -29.40 -30.76
N SER A 283 1.11 -29.61 -32.06
CA SER A 283 1.39 -28.61 -33.11
C SER A 283 0.41 -27.43 -33.00
N SER A 284 0.77 -26.24 -33.47
CA SER A 284 -0.19 -25.14 -33.67
C SER A 284 -0.99 -25.28 -34.98
N VAL A 285 -0.66 -26.26 -35.82
CA VAL A 285 -1.43 -26.61 -37.02
C VAL A 285 -2.14 -27.94 -36.77
N TRP A 286 -3.46 -27.92 -36.70
CA TRP A 286 -4.31 -29.09 -36.44
C TRP A 286 -5.00 -29.53 -37.73
N ALA A 287 -4.32 -30.42 -38.45
CA ALA A 287 -4.81 -31.07 -39.68
C ALA A 287 -5.29 -32.51 -39.45
N ASP A 288 -5.15 -33.02 -38.23
CA ASP A 288 -5.41 -34.41 -37.83
C ASP A 288 -6.75 -34.60 -37.10
N LEU A 289 -7.56 -33.53 -37.02
CA LEU A 289 -8.86 -33.53 -36.34
C LEU A 289 -10.02 -33.55 -37.34
N ALA A 290 -11.19 -33.99 -36.87
CA ALA A 290 -12.43 -33.95 -37.63
C ALA A 290 -12.75 -32.55 -38.20
N PHE A 291 -13.27 -32.52 -39.43
CA PHE A 291 -13.76 -31.32 -40.13
C PHE A 291 -15.22 -30.96 -39.76
N ASN A 292 -15.68 -29.77 -40.16
CA ASN A 292 -17.08 -29.33 -39.98
C ASN A 292 -18.11 -30.34 -40.53
N GLN A 293 -17.81 -31.00 -41.64
CA GLN A 293 -18.71 -31.99 -42.27
C GLN A 293 -18.98 -33.21 -41.38
N HIS A 294 -18.04 -33.58 -40.51
CA HIS A 294 -18.22 -34.69 -39.57
C HIS A 294 -19.13 -34.29 -38.39
N ALA A 295 -19.06 -33.03 -37.94
CA ALA A 295 -19.90 -32.50 -36.87
C ALA A 295 -21.38 -32.42 -37.29
N SER A 296 -21.67 -31.99 -38.52
CA SER A 296 -23.05 -31.98 -39.06
C SER A 296 -23.68 -33.38 -39.08
N ARG A 297 -22.90 -34.43 -39.36
CA ARG A 297 -23.36 -35.83 -39.34
C ARG A 297 -23.66 -36.32 -37.92
N GLN A 298 -22.92 -35.86 -36.91
CA GLN A 298 -23.20 -36.18 -35.50
C GLN A 298 -24.54 -35.56 -35.06
N ILE A 299 -24.80 -34.31 -35.44
CA ILE A 299 -26.10 -33.66 -35.18
C ILE A 299 -27.24 -34.37 -35.92
N GLU A 300 -27.04 -34.79 -37.17
CA GLU A 300 -28.03 -35.58 -37.91
C GLU A 300 -28.37 -36.90 -37.19
N LEU A 301 -27.38 -37.59 -36.61
CA LEU A 301 -27.61 -38.82 -35.82
C LEU A 301 -28.37 -38.56 -34.51
N ILE A 302 -28.15 -37.41 -33.89
CA ILE A 302 -28.82 -37.02 -32.64
C ILE A 302 -30.25 -36.55 -32.91
N PHE A 303 -30.49 -35.73 -33.94
CA PHE A 303 -31.80 -35.08 -34.16
C PHE A 303 -32.61 -35.69 -35.31
N GLY A 304 -32.05 -36.59 -36.11
CA GLY A 304 -32.71 -37.26 -37.22
C GLY A 304 -32.95 -36.39 -38.45
N ASN A 305 -32.46 -35.15 -38.47
CA ASN A 305 -32.62 -34.21 -39.58
C ASN A 305 -31.32 -33.44 -39.85
N LYS A 306 -30.92 -33.38 -41.13
CA LYS A 306 -29.66 -32.83 -41.64
C LYS A 306 -29.51 -31.31 -41.47
N ALA A 307 -30.61 -30.60 -41.21
CA ALA A 307 -30.68 -29.13 -41.13
C ALA A 307 -30.97 -28.58 -39.72
N SER A 308 -30.78 -29.37 -38.64
CA SER A 308 -31.15 -28.93 -37.29
C SER A 308 -30.18 -27.88 -36.70
N PHE A 309 -28.94 -27.80 -37.18
CA PHE A 309 -27.96 -26.75 -36.84
C PHE A 309 -26.88 -26.69 -37.94
N GLU A 310 -26.63 -25.51 -38.52
CA GLU A 310 -25.88 -25.41 -39.79
C GLU A 310 -24.37 -25.65 -39.64
N THR A 311 -23.73 -25.22 -38.55
CA THR A 311 -22.26 -25.31 -38.40
C THR A 311 -21.80 -25.63 -36.96
N PRO A 312 -22.09 -26.82 -36.42
CA PRO A 312 -21.57 -27.23 -35.12
C PRO A 312 -20.07 -27.50 -35.15
N LYS A 313 -19.35 -27.16 -34.07
CA LYS A 313 -17.96 -27.59 -33.88
C LYS A 313 -17.90 -29.08 -33.49
N PRO A 314 -16.89 -29.85 -33.94
CA PRO A 314 -16.77 -31.28 -33.66
C PRO A 314 -16.31 -31.57 -32.22
N GLU A 315 -16.84 -32.63 -31.60
CA GLU A 315 -16.49 -32.99 -30.22
C GLU A 315 -15.00 -33.30 -30.03
N GLU A 316 -14.31 -33.84 -31.05
CA GLU A 316 -12.86 -34.13 -30.99
C GLU A 316 -12.01 -32.86 -30.80
N LEU A 317 -12.44 -31.75 -31.41
CA LEU A 317 -11.77 -30.47 -31.27
C LEU A 317 -11.86 -29.97 -29.82
N LEU A 318 -13.07 -29.97 -29.27
CA LEU A 318 -13.31 -29.57 -27.88
C LEU A 318 -12.63 -30.52 -26.90
N ASN A 319 -12.59 -31.82 -27.19
CA ASN A 319 -11.89 -32.79 -26.35
C ASN A 319 -10.40 -32.47 -26.25
N ARG A 320 -9.75 -32.15 -27.38
CA ARG A 320 -8.34 -31.73 -27.38
C ARG A 320 -8.14 -30.44 -26.60
N ILE A 321 -8.98 -29.42 -26.82
CA ILE A 321 -8.89 -28.14 -26.11
C ILE A 321 -9.06 -28.34 -24.60
N LEU A 322 -10.12 -29.02 -24.17
CA LEU A 322 -10.42 -29.23 -22.76
C LEU A 322 -9.42 -30.18 -22.09
N HIS A 323 -8.86 -31.16 -22.81
CA HIS A 323 -7.76 -31.99 -22.31
C HIS A 323 -6.55 -31.12 -22.02
N ILE A 324 -6.13 -30.26 -22.95
CA ILE A 324 -4.99 -29.36 -22.79
C ILE A 324 -5.22 -28.39 -21.64
N ALA A 325 -6.40 -27.76 -21.59
CA ALA A 325 -6.66 -26.60 -20.72
C ALA A 325 -7.19 -26.94 -19.31
N SER A 326 -7.68 -28.16 -19.06
CA SER A 326 -8.41 -28.50 -17.83
C SER A 326 -8.31 -29.96 -17.39
N ASN A 327 -8.61 -30.22 -16.12
CA ASN A 327 -8.68 -31.53 -15.49
C ASN A 327 -10.11 -31.86 -15.02
N PRO A 328 -10.43 -33.14 -14.72
CA PRO A 328 -11.72 -33.49 -14.11
C PRO A 328 -12.03 -32.65 -12.86
N GLY A 329 -13.28 -32.17 -12.73
CA GLY A 329 -13.73 -31.28 -11.64
C GLY A 329 -13.57 -29.78 -11.90
N ASP A 330 -12.69 -29.39 -12.83
CA ASP A 330 -12.52 -27.99 -13.22
C ASP A 330 -13.79 -27.43 -13.88
N LEU A 331 -13.94 -26.10 -13.82
CA LEU A 331 -15.09 -25.38 -14.38
C LEU A 331 -14.78 -24.88 -15.80
N VAL A 332 -15.62 -25.28 -16.75
CA VAL A 332 -15.60 -24.84 -18.15
C VAL A 332 -16.77 -23.89 -18.42
N LEU A 333 -16.54 -22.78 -19.12
CA LEU A 333 -17.59 -21.83 -19.48
C LEU A 333 -17.65 -21.65 -21.00
N ASP A 334 -18.85 -21.68 -21.55
CA ASP A 334 -19.13 -21.28 -22.93
C ASP A 334 -20.32 -20.33 -22.96
N SER A 335 -20.04 -19.08 -23.36
CA SER A 335 -21.05 -18.00 -23.42
C SER A 335 -21.67 -17.80 -24.81
N PHE A 336 -21.25 -18.62 -25.78
CA PHE A 336 -21.77 -18.70 -27.15
C PHE A 336 -22.06 -20.17 -27.47
N LEU A 337 -22.89 -20.80 -26.63
CA LEU A 337 -22.99 -22.26 -26.53
C LEU A 337 -23.50 -22.93 -27.83
N GLY A 338 -24.36 -22.26 -28.59
CA GLY A 338 -24.86 -22.73 -29.88
C GLY A 338 -25.59 -24.07 -29.78
N SER A 339 -24.95 -25.15 -30.23
CA SER A 339 -25.52 -26.52 -30.22
C SER A 339 -25.20 -27.33 -28.95
N GLY A 340 -24.52 -26.75 -27.97
CA GLY A 340 -24.18 -27.43 -26.71
C GLY A 340 -22.95 -28.35 -26.75
N THR A 341 -22.12 -28.28 -27.80
CA THR A 341 -20.94 -29.16 -27.95
C THR A 341 -19.97 -29.04 -26.77
N THR A 342 -19.63 -27.84 -26.34
CA THR A 342 -18.67 -27.62 -25.24
C THR A 342 -19.16 -28.24 -23.94
N ALA A 343 -20.42 -28.00 -23.57
CA ALA A 343 -21.06 -28.58 -22.40
C ALA A 343 -21.12 -30.12 -22.46
N ALA A 344 -21.46 -30.68 -23.64
CA ALA A 344 -21.50 -32.12 -23.85
C ALA A 344 -20.12 -32.78 -23.60
N VAL A 345 -19.05 -32.22 -24.19
CA VAL A 345 -17.70 -32.76 -24.04
C VAL A 345 -17.17 -32.57 -22.62
N ALA A 346 -17.36 -31.40 -22.03
CA ALA A 346 -16.99 -31.14 -20.64
C ALA A 346 -17.66 -32.15 -19.68
N HIS A 347 -18.95 -32.42 -19.88
CA HIS A 347 -19.69 -33.39 -19.08
C HIS A 347 -19.14 -34.81 -19.25
N LYS A 348 -18.96 -35.30 -20.49
CA LYS A 348 -18.39 -36.63 -20.78
C LYS A 348 -16.99 -36.81 -20.18
N MET A 349 -16.23 -35.72 -20.08
CA MET A 349 -14.89 -35.68 -19.50
C MET A 349 -14.89 -35.46 -17.97
N GLY A 350 -16.05 -35.35 -17.31
CA GLY A 350 -16.12 -35.16 -15.86
C GLY A 350 -15.71 -33.77 -15.36
N ARG A 351 -15.85 -32.73 -16.20
CA ARG A 351 -15.69 -31.32 -15.82
C ARG A 351 -17.04 -30.72 -15.43
N ARG A 352 -17.02 -29.70 -14.57
CA ARG A 352 -18.19 -28.84 -14.34
C ARG A 352 -18.32 -27.87 -15.49
N TRP A 353 -19.55 -27.48 -15.84
CA TRP A 353 -19.74 -26.53 -16.94
C TRP A 353 -20.88 -25.54 -16.73
N ILE A 354 -20.69 -24.35 -17.32
CA ILE A 354 -21.72 -23.32 -17.48
C ILE A 354 -21.84 -23.04 -18.98
N GLY A 355 -23.04 -23.19 -19.52
CA GLY A 355 -23.35 -22.90 -20.92
C GLY A 355 -24.43 -21.83 -21.03
N ILE A 356 -24.22 -20.81 -21.86
CA ILE A 356 -25.17 -19.70 -22.07
C ILE A 356 -25.60 -19.65 -23.53
N GLU A 357 -26.90 -19.59 -23.77
CA GLU A 357 -27.49 -19.46 -25.10
C GLU A 357 -28.69 -18.49 -25.07
N MET A 358 -28.76 -17.58 -26.05
CA MET A 358 -29.77 -16.50 -26.02
C MET A 358 -31.13 -16.96 -26.57
N GLY A 359 -31.12 -17.79 -27.61
CA GLY A 359 -32.33 -18.18 -28.34
C GLY A 359 -33.09 -19.36 -27.72
N ASP A 360 -34.21 -19.72 -28.36
CA ASP A 360 -34.98 -20.95 -28.04
C ASP A 360 -34.14 -22.22 -28.19
N HIS A 361 -32.99 -22.13 -28.88
CA HIS A 361 -31.99 -23.18 -29.03
C HIS A 361 -31.50 -23.77 -27.71
N ALA A 362 -31.51 -23.00 -26.61
CA ALA A 362 -31.24 -23.53 -25.28
C ALA A 362 -32.17 -24.71 -24.94
N GLU A 363 -33.44 -24.60 -25.29
CA GLU A 363 -34.48 -25.61 -25.02
C GLU A 363 -34.67 -26.60 -26.18
N THR A 364 -34.54 -26.16 -27.43
CA THR A 364 -34.80 -27.00 -28.61
C THR A 364 -33.60 -27.82 -29.06
N HIS A 365 -32.36 -27.38 -28.78
CA HIS A 365 -31.13 -28.03 -29.23
C HIS A 365 -30.21 -28.44 -28.07
N CYS A 366 -29.79 -27.50 -27.22
CA CYS A 366 -28.84 -27.76 -26.13
C CYS A 366 -29.40 -28.79 -25.15
N LYS A 367 -30.60 -28.54 -24.62
CA LYS A 367 -31.25 -29.44 -23.66
C LYS A 367 -31.42 -30.88 -24.19
N PRO A 368 -32.06 -31.14 -25.35
CA PRO A 368 -32.23 -32.51 -25.85
C PRO A 368 -30.91 -33.23 -26.11
N ARG A 369 -29.87 -32.50 -26.53
CA ARG A 369 -28.51 -33.06 -26.67
C ARG A 369 -27.95 -33.47 -25.30
N LEU A 370 -27.96 -32.56 -24.33
CA LEU A 370 -27.40 -32.81 -23.00
C LEU A 370 -28.16 -33.92 -22.25
N ASP A 371 -29.47 -34.00 -22.42
CA ASP A 371 -30.30 -35.08 -21.86
C ASP A 371 -29.87 -36.46 -22.41
N LYS A 372 -29.48 -36.53 -23.70
CA LYS A 372 -28.92 -37.75 -24.31
C LYS A 372 -27.52 -38.08 -23.82
N VAL A 373 -26.68 -37.06 -23.60
CA VAL A 373 -25.36 -37.23 -22.96
C VAL A 373 -25.51 -37.84 -21.57
N ILE A 374 -26.42 -37.30 -20.76
CA ILE A 374 -26.74 -37.83 -19.42
C ILE A 374 -27.27 -39.27 -19.52
N ALA A 375 -28.12 -39.56 -20.52
CA ALA A 375 -28.62 -40.91 -20.76
C ALA A 375 -27.56 -41.91 -21.28
N GLY A 376 -26.32 -41.47 -21.50
CA GLY A 376 -25.20 -42.32 -21.90
C GLY A 376 -25.05 -42.55 -23.40
N GLU A 377 -25.42 -41.56 -24.23
CA GLU A 377 -25.19 -41.66 -25.68
C GLU A 377 -23.72 -41.99 -26.02
N GLN A 378 -23.53 -42.78 -27.06
CA GLN A 378 -22.22 -43.25 -27.50
C GLN A 378 -21.67 -42.48 -28.72
N GLY A 379 -22.20 -41.29 -29.01
CA GLY A 379 -21.74 -40.43 -30.10
C GLY A 379 -20.50 -39.61 -29.73
N GLY A 380 -19.75 -39.19 -30.76
CA GLY A 380 -18.61 -38.28 -30.60
C GLY A 380 -17.46 -38.90 -29.80
N VAL A 381 -17.07 -38.27 -28.70
CA VAL A 381 -15.90 -38.71 -27.89
C VAL A 381 -16.23 -39.70 -26.78
N SER A 382 -17.48 -40.17 -26.67
CA SER A 382 -17.94 -41.03 -25.57
C SER A 382 -17.08 -42.29 -25.40
N GLU A 383 -16.79 -43.03 -26.47
CA GLU A 383 -15.95 -44.23 -26.41
C GLU A 383 -14.51 -43.90 -25.98
N ALA A 384 -13.95 -42.82 -26.54
CA ALA A 384 -12.58 -42.40 -26.28
C ALA A 384 -12.34 -42.00 -24.81
N VAL A 385 -13.38 -41.51 -24.12
CA VAL A 385 -13.31 -41.11 -22.70
C VAL A 385 -13.99 -42.12 -21.76
N GLY A 386 -14.49 -43.24 -22.28
CA GLY A 386 -15.17 -44.28 -21.50
C GLY A 386 -16.50 -43.84 -20.87
N TRP A 387 -17.23 -42.94 -21.52
CA TRP A 387 -18.48 -42.37 -21.00
C TRP A 387 -19.65 -43.37 -21.06
N THR A 388 -20.34 -43.58 -19.94
CA THR A 388 -21.46 -44.53 -19.82
C THR A 388 -22.79 -43.87 -19.39
N GLY A 389 -22.81 -42.54 -19.20
CA GLY A 389 -23.98 -41.78 -18.73
C GLY A 389 -23.93 -41.43 -17.24
N GLY A 390 -24.87 -40.57 -16.80
CA GLY A 390 -24.99 -40.07 -15.43
C GLY A 390 -24.90 -38.54 -15.31
N GLY A 391 -24.93 -38.03 -14.08
CA GLY A 391 -24.86 -36.59 -13.79
C GLY A 391 -26.16 -35.82 -14.05
N GLY A 392 -26.06 -34.50 -14.05
CA GLY A 392 -27.18 -33.60 -14.32
C GLY A 392 -26.76 -32.16 -14.58
N TYR A 393 -27.73 -31.30 -14.83
CA TYR A 393 -27.59 -29.84 -14.90
C TYR A 393 -28.89 -29.15 -14.47
N ARG A 394 -28.74 -27.93 -13.95
CA ARG A 394 -29.85 -27.01 -13.68
C ARG A 394 -30.08 -26.07 -14.85
N PHE A 395 -31.35 -25.85 -15.19
CA PHE A 395 -31.76 -24.90 -16.22
C PHE A 395 -32.09 -23.55 -15.58
N TYR A 396 -31.56 -22.46 -16.16
CA TYR A 396 -31.79 -21.10 -15.70
C TYR A 396 -32.33 -20.20 -16.82
N ARG A 397 -33.07 -19.18 -16.43
CA ARG A 397 -33.44 -18.04 -17.29
C ARG A 397 -32.99 -16.73 -16.64
N LEU A 398 -32.72 -15.72 -17.45
CA LEU A 398 -32.51 -14.35 -16.95
C LEU A 398 -33.82 -13.78 -16.40
N GLY A 399 -33.81 -13.46 -15.12
CA GLY A 399 -34.91 -12.80 -14.41
C GLY A 399 -34.86 -11.28 -14.50
N ALA A 400 -35.66 -10.64 -13.65
CA ALA A 400 -35.69 -9.18 -13.53
C ALA A 400 -34.33 -8.62 -13.02
N PRO A 401 -34.00 -7.36 -13.36
CA PRO A 401 -32.92 -6.62 -12.71
C PRO A 401 -33.11 -6.59 -11.19
N VAL A 402 -32.02 -6.71 -10.45
CA VAL A 402 -32.03 -6.63 -8.97
C VAL A 402 -32.33 -5.22 -8.47
N PHE A 403 -31.98 -4.21 -9.27
CA PHE A 403 -32.23 -2.81 -8.98
C PHE A 403 -33.10 -2.18 -10.05
N GLU A 404 -34.07 -1.38 -9.63
CA GLU A 404 -34.89 -0.53 -10.47
C GLU A 404 -34.08 0.64 -11.02
N ALA A 405 -34.62 1.37 -12.01
CA ALA A 405 -33.92 2.45 -12.69
C ALA A 405 -33.52 3.62 -11.78
N ASP A 406 -34.18 3.78 -10.63
CA ASP A 406 -33.87 4.79 -9.60
C ASP A 406 -32.93 4.27 -8.50
N GLY A 407 -32.47 3.02 -8.60
CA GLY A 407 -31.54 2.39 -7.66
C GLY A 407 -32.22 1.67 -6.50
N HIS A 408 -33.56 1.61 -6.44
CA HIS A 408 -34.27 0.81 -5.44
C HIS A 408 -34.12 -0.69 -5.71
N ILE A 409 -34.17 -1.52 -4.66
CA ILE A 409 -34.17 -2.98 -4.82
C ILE A 409 -35.52 -3.39 -5.41
N ALA A 410 -35.50 -4.17 -6.49
CA ALA A 410 -36.71 -4.66 -7.14
C ALA A 410 -37.53 -5.57 -6.20
N ASP A 411 -38.84 -5.63 -6.41
CA ASP A 411 -39.72 -6.48 -5.62
C ASP A 411 -39.40 -7.97 -5.82
N GLY A 412 -39.33 -8.74 -4.73
CA GLY A 412 -39.10 -10.19 -4.77
C GLY A 412 -37.64 -10.64 -4.73
N ILE A 413 -36.67 -9.73 -4.65
CA ILE A 413 -35.25 -10.07 -4.48
C ILE A 413 -35.00 -10.72 -3.11
N ARG A 414 -34.48 -11.95 -3.09
CA ARG A 414 -34.18 -12.72 -1.87
C ARG A 414 -32.85 -12.30 -1.24
N PHE A 415 -32.72 -12.52 0.08
CA PHE A 415 -31.50 -12.24 0.84
C PHE A 415 -30.23 -12.79 0.18
N ALA A 416 -30.23 -14.06 -0.21
CA ALA A 416 -29.03 -14.71 -0.76
C ALA A 416 -28.47 -14.03 -2.03
N THR A 417 -29.36 -13.48 -2.85
CA THR A 417 -28.95 -12.69 -4.03
C THR A 417 -28.30 -11.38 -3.60
N LEU A 418 -28.94 -10.64 -2.70
CA LEU A 418 -28.44 -9.34 -2.26
C LEU A 418 -27.15 -9.47 -1.43
N ALA A 419 -27.05 -10.51 -0.61
CA ALA A 419 -25.86 -10.88 0.16
C ALA A 419 -24.66 -11.13 -0.76
N ALA A 420 -24.84 -11.96 -1.81
CA ALA A 420 -23.78 -12.23 -2.76
C ALA A 420 -23.38 -10.97 -3.53
N HIS A 421 -24.36 -10.16 -3.95
CA HIS A 421 -24.10 -8.89 -4.62
C HIS A 421 -23.30 -7.92 -3.73
N ILE A 422 -23.73 -7.69 -2.49
CA ILE A 422 -23.05 -6.78 -1.55
C ILE A 422 -21.66 -7.29 -1.25
N TRP A 423 -21.50 -8.58 -0.92
CA TRP A 423 -20.19 -9.17 -0.69
C TRP A 423 -19.26 -8.93 -1.87
N PHE A 424 -19.73 -9.20 -3.08
CA PHE A 424 -18.94 -8.99 -4.29
C PHE A 424 -18.61 -7.52 -4.54
N SER A 425 -19.57 -6.61 -4.36
CA SER A 425 -19.37 -5.17 -4.56
C SER A 425 -18.34 -4.59 -3.57
N GLU A 426 -18.32 -5.09 -2.33
CA GLU A 426 -17.39 -4.63 -1.30
C GLU A 426 -16.01 -5.28 -1.39
N THR A 427 -15.96 -6.58 -1.61
CA THR A 427 -14.71 -7.37 -1.52
C THR A 427 -14.06 -7.62 -2.86
N GLY A 428 -14.82 -7.51 -3.95
CA GLY A 428 -14.41 -7.95 -5.28
C GLY A 428 -14.22 -9.47 -5.39
N ALA A 429 -14.60 -10.25 -4.37
CA ALA A 429 -14.46 -11.70 -4.30
C ALA A 429 -15.83 -12.40 -4.44
N PRO A 430 -15.87 -13.64 -4.98
CA PRO A 430 -17.12 -14.40 -5.04
C PRO A 430 -17.61 -14.76 -3.63
N PHE A 431 -18.92 -14.75 -3.44
CA PHE A 431 -19.58 -15.14 -2.21
C PHE A 431 -19.73 -16.65 -2.14
N THR A 432 -19.14 -17.27 -1.10
CA THR A 432 -19.13 -18.73 -0.88
C THR A 432 -19.95 -19.15 0.34
N GLY A 433 -20.54 -18.20 1.07
CA GLY A 433 -21.35 -18.47 2.26
C GLY A 433 -22.71 -19.11 1.93
N ALA A 434 -23.32 -19.77 2.91
CA ALA A 434 -24.64 -20.38 2.77
C ALA A 434 -25.80 -19.37 2.69
N ALA A 435 -25.51 -18.07 2.89
CA ALA A 435 -26.49 -16.98 2.97
C ALA A 435 -27.64 -17.23 3.96
N ASP A 436 -27.33 -17.86 5.09
CA ASP A 436 -28.27 -18.21 6.16
C ASP A 436 -28.15 -17.29 7.40
N THR A 437 -27.11 -16.45 7.46
CA THR A 437 -26.90 -15.48 8.54
C THR A 437 -26.76 -14.05 7.99
N PRO A 438 -27.09 -13.02 8.79
CA PRO A 438 -26.91 -11.62 8.37
C PRO A 438 -25.43 -11.21 8.28
N VAL A 439 -24.49 -11.98 8.84
CA VAL A 439 -23.05 -11.75 8.68
C VAL A 439 -22.60 -12.44 7.40
N LEU A 440 -22.06 -11.67 6.46
CA LEU A 440 -21.62 -12.18 5.16
C LEU A 440 -20.21 -12.79 5.25
N GLY A 441 -19.35 -12.21 6.10
CA GLY A 441 -17.99 -12.69 6.36
C GLY A 441 -17.05 -11.55 6.75
N VAL A 442 -15.76 -11.86 6.89
CA VAL A 442 -14.67 -10.90 7.13
C VAL A 442 -13.71 -10.94 5.94
N HIS A 443 -13.34 -9.78 5.41
CA HIS A 443 -12.39 -9.64 4.30
C HIS A 443 -11.56 -8.36 4.48
N ASN A 444 -10.23 -8.46 4.37
CA ASN A 444 -9.27 -7.37 4.60
C ASN A 444 -9.53 -6.61 5.91
N ASP A 445 -9.65 -7.33 7.03
CA ASP A 445 -9.89 -6.77 8.37
C ASP A 445 -11.17 -5.91 8.49
N VAL A 446 -12.16 -6.16 7.63
CA VAL A 446 -13.49 -5.56 7.73
C VAL A 446 -14.54 -6.66 7.69
N ALA A 447 -15.46 -6.66 8.66
CA ALA A 447 -16.62 -7.53 8.64
C ALA A 447 -17.77 -6.90 7.84
N TYR A 448 -18.47 -7.69 7.04
CA TYR A 448 -19.63 -7.24 6.26
C TYR A 448 -20.90 -7.91 6.75
N ALA A 449 -21.95 -7.13 6.96
CA ALA A 449 -23.25 -7.63 7.37
C ALA A 449 -24.38 -6.97 6.56
N LEU A 450 -25.44 -7.74 6.31
CA LEU A 450 -26.66 -7.29 5.65
C LEU A 450 -27.87 -7.54 6.55
N LEU A 451 -28.56 -6.46 6.89
CA LEU A 451 -29.84 -6.50 7.58
C LEU A 451 -30.95 -6.66 6.56
N TYR A 452 -31.63 -7.81 6.61
CA TYR A 452 -32.71 -8.12 5.68
C TYR A 452 -33.83 -8.92 6.38
N ASN A 453 -35.07 -8.49 6.18
CA ASN A 453 -36.26 -9.10 6.74
C ASN A 453 -36.40 -10.56 6.25
N GLY A 454 -36.54 -11.49 7.19
CA GLY A 454 -36.61 -12.93 6.94
C GLY A 454 -35.40 -13.72 7.47
N ILE A 455 -34.19 -13.13 7.47
CA ILE A 455 -32.99 -13.75 8.06
C ILE A 455 -32.77 -13.33 9.51
N LEU A 456 -33.34 -12.19 9.91
CA LEU A 456 -33.22 -11.66 11.27
C LEU A 456 -34.09 -12.42 12.31
N GLY A 457 -34.96 -13.35 11.87
CA GLY A 457 -35.99 -14.01 12.68
C GLY A 457 -37.03 -13.02 13.23
N ASP A 458 -38.14 -13.49 13.83
CA ASP A 458 -39.30 -12.70 14.33
C ASP A 458 -38.98 -11.70 15.47
N ARG A 459 -37.78 -11.13 15.51
CA ARG A 459 -37.21 -10.42 16.65
C ARG A 459 -37.05 -8.96 16.33
N SER A 460 -38.19 -8.34 16.10
CA SER A 460 -38.28 -6.92 16.22
C SER A 460 -39.49 -6.54 17.05
N VAL A 461 -39.24 -5.75 18.09
CA VAL A 461 -40.32 -5.08 18.82
C VAL A 461 -40.74 -3.80 18.06
N SER A 462 -40.27 -3.59 16.82
CA SER A 462 -40.69 -2.48 15.92
C SER A 462 -40.01 -2.53 14.52
N GLY A 463 -39.78 -3.69 13.91
CA GLY A 463 -38.66 -3.91 12.97
C GLY A 463 -38.84 -3.63 11.50
N GLY A 464 -37.85 -2.90 11.00
CA GLY A 464 -37.31 -3.03 9.66
C GLY A 464 -35.83 -3.41 9.72
N ASN A 465 -35.14 -3.25 8.60
CA ASN A 465 -33.72 -3.54 8.39
C ASN A 465 -32.81 -2.52 9.11
N VAL A 466 -33.03 -2.32 10.42
CA VAL A 466 -32.49 -1.19 11.19
C VAL A 466 -31.41 -1.63 12.18
N LEU A 467 -30.23 -0.99 12.13
CA LEU A 467 -29.13 -1.27 13.05
C LEU A 467 -29.41 -0.70 14.46
N THR A 468 -29.31 -1.55 15.48
CA THR A 468 -29.43 -1.19 16.90
C THR A 468 -28.21 -1.69 17.69
N ALA A 469 -27.97 -1.18 18.89
CA ALA A 469 -26.84 -1.63 19.72
C ALA A 469 -26.89 -3.13 20.05
N ALA A 470 -28.09 -3.66 20.34
CA ALA A 470 -28.29 -5.08 20.58
C ALA A 470 -28.01 -5.93 19.33
N LEU A 471 -28.37 -5.42 18.16
CA LEU A 471 -28.10 -6.08 16.88
C LEU A 471 -26.60 -6.04 16.54
N LEU A 472 -25.92 -4.91 16.74
CA LEU A 472 -24.47 -4.80 16.53
C LEU A 472 -23.68 -5.76 17.43
N ALA A 473 -24.04 -5.86 18.72
CA ALA A 473 -23.41 -6.80 19.64
C ALA A 473 -23.57 -8.25 19.18
N ARG A 474 -24.76 -8.60 18.66
CA ARG A 474 -25.01 -9.94 18.09
C ARG A 474 -24.24 -10.17 16.80
N LEU A 475 -24.17 -9.17 15.91
CA LEU A 475 -23.39 -9.28 14.67
C LEU A 475 -21.92 -9.58 15.01
N ARG A 476 -21.33 -8.83 15.96
CA ARG A 476 -19.96 -9.06 16.45
C ARG A 476 -19.77 -10.45 17.06
N GLN A 477 -20.73 -10.90 17.86
CA GLN A 477 -20.70 -12.25 18.44
C GLN A 477 -20.79 -13.34 17.36
N THR A 478 -21.63 -13.14 16.34
CA THR A 478 -21.83 -14.11 15.26
C THR A 478 -20.64 -14.13 14.30
N SER A 479 -20.02 -12.97 14.06
CA SER A 479 -18.81 -12.85 13.23
C SER A 479 -17.54 -13.24 13.96
N GLY A 480 -17.54 -13.26 15.31
CA GLY A 480 -16.31 -13.39 16.11
C GLY A 480 -15.32 -12.24 15.85
N TRP A 481 -15.81 -11.08 15.41
CA TRP A 481 -14.99 -9.96 14.93
C TRP A 481 -15.29 -8.69 15.71
N ASP A 482 -14.25 -8.08 16.27
CA ASP A 482 -14.35 -6.84 17.05
C ASP A 482 -13.77 -5.60 16.35
N GLY A 483 -13.16 -5.76 15.18
CA GLY A 483 -12.62 -4.67 14.36
C GLY A 483 -13.68 -3.89 13.57
N PRO A 484 -13.27 -3.17 12.51
CA PRO A 484 -14.17 -2.44 11.61
C PRO A 484 -15.26 -3.34 11.00
N MET A 485 -16.47 -2.81 10.87
CA MET A 485 -17.61 -3.54 10.31
C MET A 485 -18.50 -2.61 9.49
N THR A 486 -18.77 -3.00 8.24
CA THR A 486 -19.74 -2.34 7.36
C THR A 486 -21.07 -3.08 7.45
N VAL A 487 -22.13 -2.37 7.83
CA VAL A 487 -23.47 -2.93 7.97
C VAL A 487 -24.43 -2.27 6.99
N TYR A 488 -24.96 -3.07 6.07
CA TYR A 488 -25.98 -2.68 5.12
C TYR A 488 -27.37 -2.82 5.75
N GLY A 489 -28.14 -1.74 5.78
CA GLY A 489 -29.48 -1.72 6.33
C GLY A 489 -30.24 -0.44 5.93
N GLU A 490 -31.53 -0.40 6.24
CA GLU A 490 -32.44 0.70 5.93
C GLU A 490 -32.22 1.94 6.81
N LEU A 491 -31.79 1.75 8.07
CA LEU A 491 -31.52 2.85 8.99
C LEU A 491 -30.56 2.42 10.11
N SER A 492 -29.89 3.37 10.77
CA SER A 492 -29.14 3.13 12.01
C SER A 492 -29.74 3.94 13.17
N LYS A 493 -30.03 3.27 14.29
CA LYS A 493 -30.40 3.88 15.57
C LYS A 493 -29.19 4.10 16.48
N LEU A 494 -27.97 3.85 16.01
CA LEU A 494 -26.75 4.23 16.72
C LEU A 494 -26.56 5.75 16.56
N GLY A 495 -26.44 6.48 17.67
CA GLY A 495 -26.32 7.94 17.65
C GLY A 495 -25.02 8.44 17.02
N ALA A 496 -25.07 9.61 16.37
CA ALA A 496 -23.93 10.24 15.69
C ALA A 496 -22.69 10.44 16.59
N ALA A 497 -22.86 10.60 17.91
CA ALA A 497 -21.75 10.67 18.86
C ALA A 497 -20.93 9.37 18.94
N ARG A 498 -21.57 8.21 18.79
CA ARG A 498 -20.92 6.89 18.82
C ARG A 498 -20.24 6.55 17.50
N LEU A 499 -20.73 7.14 16.40
CA LEU A 499 -20.08 7.14 15.08
C LEU A 499 -18.91 8.13 15.02
N ALA A 500 -18.99 9.26 15.71
CA ALA A 500 -17.90 10.24 15.83
C ALA A 500 -16.74 9.73 16.72
N GLU A 501 -17.04 8.99 17.80
CA GLU A 501 -16.02 8.25 18.56
C GLU A 501 -15.27 7.21 17.69
N ALA A 502 -15.89 6.72 16.61
CA ALA A 502 -15.25 5.81 15.65
C ALA A 502 -14.25 6.51 14.71
N GLY A 503 -14.29 7.85 14.62
CA GLY A 503 -13.30 8.66 13.87
C GLY A 503 -12.11 9.14 14.71
N LEU A 504 -12.13 8.93 16.03
CA LEU A 504 -10.99 9.25 16.90
C LEU A 504 -9.87 8.21 16.72
N LYS A 505 -8.62 8.63 16.92
CA LYS A 505 -7.45 7.73 16.91
C LYS A 505 -7.35 6.97 18.25
N ASP A 506 -6.63 5.85 18.28
CA ASP A 506 -6.56 4.98 19.48
C ASP A 506 -6.08 5.70 20.75
N TYR A 507 -4.99 6.47 20.65
CA TYR A 507 -4.49 7.24 21.79
C TYR A 507 -5.51 8.31 22.27
N GLN A 508 -6.33 8.85 21.35
CA GLN A 508 -7.36 9.83 21.68
C GLN A 508 -8.52 9.17 22.43
N ARG A 509 -8.94 7.97 22.03
CA ARG A 509 -9.91 7.16 22.78
C ARG A 509 -9.40 6.81 24.17
N ARG A 510 -8.17 6.29 24.27
CA ARG A 510 -7.50 5.98 25.56
C ARG A 510 -7.49 7.21 26.49
N ALA A 511 -7.16 8.39 25.96
CA ALA A 511 -7.16 9.62 26.73
C ALA A 511 -8.54 10.02 27.25
N LEU A 512 -9.59 9.86 26.45
CA LEU A 512 -10.97 10.14 26.88
C LEU A 512 -11.49 9.10 27.86
N ASP A 513 -11.12 7.83 27.73
CA ASP A 513 -11.49 6.77 28.67
C ASP A 513 -10.82 6.95 30.03
N ALA A 514 -9.54 7.37 30.05
CA ALA A 514 -8.86 7.75 31.27
C ALA A 514 -9.54 8.95 31.95
N LEU A 515 -9.93 9.98 31.19
CA LEU A 515 -10.66 11.14 31.72
C LEU A 515 -12.05 10.76 32.25
N ARG A 516 -12.78 9.91 31.52
CA ARG A 516 -14.09 9.38 31.92
C ARG A 516 -13.97 8.63 33.25
N THR A 517 -12.96 7.77 33.36
CA THR A 517 -12.63 7.03 34.59
C THR A 517 -12.30 7.99 35.73
N PHE A 518 -11.47 9.02 35.49
CA PHE A 518 -11.12 10.00 36.51
C PHE A 518 -12.34 10.72 37.07
N LEU A 519 -13.19 11.28 36.20
CA LEU A 519 -14.35 12.07 36.60
C LEU A 519 -15.44 11.23 37.25
N ASP A 520 -15.70 10.03 36.73
CA ASP A 520 -16.64 9.07 37.33
C ASP A 520 -16.20 8.65 38.74
N GLN A 521 -14.93 8.28 38.91
CA GLN A 521 -14.43 7.87 40.22
C GLN A 521 -14.33 9.06 41.19
N ALA A 522 -14.02 10.27 40.71
CA ALA A 522 -14.01 11.47 41.54
C ALA A 522 -15.40 11.86 42.07
N ALA A 523 -16.49 11.37 41.47
CA ALA A 523 -17.84 11.57 41.98
C ALA A 523 -18.13 10.74 43.25
N ILE A 524 -17.42 9.62 43.46
CA ILE A 524 -17.74 8.63 44.50
C ILE A 524 -16.57 8.26 45.43
N ARG A 525 -15.33 8.63 45.10
CA ARG A 525 -14.10 8.34 45.87
C ARG A 525 -13.28 9.61 46.09
N ASP A 526 -12.25 9.51 46.92
CA ASP A 526 -11.26 10.57 47.01
C ASP A 526 -10.50 10.74 45.67
N HIS A 527 -10.02 11.95 45.41
CA HIS A 527 -9.42 12.30 44.13
C HIS A 527 -8.08 11.57 43.88
N ALA A 528 -7.38 11.12 44.93
CA ALA A 528 -6.15 10.36 44.76
C ALA A 528 -6.44 8.93 44.27
N ALA A 529 -7.49 8.30 44.79
CA ALA A 529 -7.98 7.02 44.31
C ALA A 529 -8.55 7.12 42.88
N ALA A 530 -9.28 8.20 42.58
CA ALA A 530 -9.77 8.47 41.22
C ALA A 530 -8.63 8.64 40.21
N TYR A 531 -7.58 9.36 40.60
CA TYR A 531 -6.37 9.55 39.80
C TYR A 531 -5.62 8.23 39.56
N ALA A 532 -5.47 7.38 40.58
CA ALA A 532 -4.84 6.06 40.43
C ALA A 532 -5.61 5.15 39.46
N ALA A 533 -6.95 5.15 39.55
CA ALA A 533 -7.80 4.39 38.63
C ALA A 533 -7.68 4.90 37.18
N ALA A 534 -7.65 6.22 36.99
CA ALA A 534 -7.46 6.82 35.67
C ALA A 534 -6.06 6.53 35.10
N GLY A 535 -5.01 6.57 35.93
CA GLY A 535 -3.65 6.26 35.52
C GLY A 535 -3.46 4.81 35.05
N ALA A 536 -4.22 3.86 35.60
CA ALA A 536 -4.22 2.47 35.13
C ALA A 536 -4.81 2.29 33.73
N VAL A 537 -5.67 3.22 33.30
CA VAL A 537 -6.29 3.22 31.96
C VAL A 537 -5.47 4.05 30.97
N GLY A 538 -4.99 5.22 31.42
CA GLY A 538 -4.34 6.19 30.55
C GLY A 538 -2.83 6.02 30.39
N GLU A 539 -2.18 5.19 31.21
CA GLU A 539 -0.73 4.92 31.11
C GLU A 539 0.12 6.22 31.09
N PRO A 540 0.18 6.98 32.21
CA PRO A 540 0.86 8.27 32.24
C PRO A 540 2.39 8.19 32.11
N GLY A 541 2.97 6.98 32.05
CA GLY A 541 4.41 6.75 31.93
C GLY A 541 5.21 7.39 33.06
N ALA A 542 6.36 8.00 32.73
CA ALA A 542 7.24 8.68 33.68
C ALA A 542 6.61 9.89 34.41
N TYR A 543 5.45 10.37 33.96
CA TYR A 543 4.72 11.46 34.59
C TYR A 543 3.75 11.00 35.68
N GLY A 544 3.56 9.69 35.86
CA GLY A 544 2.73 9.11 36.90
C GLY A 544 3.29 9.38 38.30
N ALA A 545 2.85 10.45 38.94
CA ALA A 545 3.21 10.81 40.32
C ALA A 545 2.02 10.70 41.29
N THR A 546 2.23 10.90 42.59
CA THR A 546 1.13 11.02 43.58
C THR A 546 0.22 12.21 43.24
N TYR A 547 -1.10 12.02 43.32
CA TYR A 547 -2.09 13.07 43.10
C TYR A 547 -1.83 14.32 43.95
N ARG A 548 -1.83 15.49 43.33
CA ARG A 548 -1.64 16.79 43.99
C ARG A 548 -2.91 17.63 43.87
N PRO A 549 -3.61 17.94 44.98
CA PRO A 549 -4.77 18.80 44.91
C PRO A 549 -4.38 20.23 44.49
N LEU A 550 -5.32 20.93 43.85
CA LEU A 550 -5.13 22.32 43.49
C LEU A 550 -5.04 23.17 44.76
N ALA A 551 -4.03 24.06 44.84
CA ALA A 551 -3.81 24.89 46.02
C ALA A 551 -5.08 25.70 46.37
N GLY A 552 -5.51 25.66 47.63
CA GLY A 552 -6.72 26.35 48.09
C GLY A 552 -8.06 25.72 47.67
N LEU A 553 -8.06 24.69 46.82
CA LEU A 553 -9.27 23.98 46.35
C LEU A 553 -9.10 22.45 46.41
N PRO A 554 -8.89 21.85 47.61
CA PRO A 554 -8.67 20.41 47.74
C PRO A 554 -9.88 19.55 47.32
N GLY A 555 -11.09 20.14 47.37
CA GLY A 555 -12.35 19.50 46.97
C GLY A 555 -12.69 19.63 45.48
N VAL A 556 -11.78 20.11 44.63
CA VAL A 556 -12.00 20.18 43.18
C VAL A 556 -11.15 19.12 42.47
N PRO A 557 -11.74 18.23 41.65
CA PRO A 557 -10.99 17.27 40.85
C PRO A 557 -10.17 17.98 39.77
N TYR A 558 -8.90 17.59 39.66
CA TYR A 558 -7.90 18.24 38.82
C TYR A 558 -7.01 17.21 38.11
N CYS A 559 -7.09 17.13 36.79
CA CYS A 559 -6.29 16.20 35.97
C CYS A 559 -5.73 16.85 34.70
N CYS A 560 -4.74 16.19 34.10
CA CYS A 560 -4.03 16.63 32.90
C CYS A 560 -3.91 15.50 31.88
N LEU A 561 -4.24 15.79 30.63
CA LEU A 561 -4.02 14.92 29.47
C LEU A 561 -2.78 15.44 28.73
N ARG A 562 -1.69 14.65 28.77
CA ARG A 562 -0.43 15.03 28.11
C ARG A 562 -0.47 14.58 26.65
N LEU A 563 -0.55 15.55 25.75
CA LEU A 563 -0.66 15.32 24.30
C LEU A 563 0.41 16.17 23.59
N PRO A 564 1.31 15.54 22.81
CA PRO A 564 2.33 16.26 22.05
C PRO A 564 1.73 17.27 21.07
N THR A 565 2.58 18.15 20.55
CA THR A 565 2.17 19.11 19.52
C THR A 565 1.75 18.35 18.27
N GLY A 566 0.56 18.64 17.73
CA GLY A 566 -0.06 17.86 16.64
C GLY A 566 -1.01 16.75 17.10
N GLY A 567 -1.04 16.38 18.39
CA GLY A 567 -1.91 15.32 18.94
C GLY A 567 -3.40 15.68 19.09
N GLY A 568 -3.89 16.72 18.39
CA GLY A 568 -5.31 17.09 18.39
C GLY A 568 -5.87 17.65 19.71
N LYS A 569 -5.06 18.32 20.53
CA LYS A 569 -5.46 18.88 21.86
C LYS A 569 -6.80 19.60 21.87
N THR A 570 -6.97 20.61 21.02
CA THR A 570 -8.19 21.44 20.99
C THR A 570 -9.43 20.66 20.52
N LEU A 571 -9.28 19.70 19.61
CA LEU A 571 -10.37 18.77 19.24
C LEU A 571 -10.76 17.91 20.44
N LEU A 572 -9.78 17.29 21.09
CA LEU A 572 -9.98 16.44 22.25
C LEU A 572 -10.61 17.21 23.40
N ALA A 573 -10.25 18.48 23.60
CA ALA A 573 -10.81 19.36 24.61
C ALA A 573 -12.32 19.65 24.44
N ALA A 574 -12.93 19.38 23.29
CA ALA A 574 -14.39 19.47 23.13
C ALA A 574 -15.16 18.29 23.77
N TYR A 575 -14.53 17.12 23.91
CA TYR A 575 -15.15 15.90 24.46
C TYR A 575 -15.29 15.85 26.00
N PRO A 576 -14.39 16.44 26.81
CA PRO A 576 -14.56 16.57 28.26
C PRO A 576 -15.91 17.15 28.68
N ILE A 577 -16.54 17.98 27.85
CA ILE A 577 -17.77 18.69 28.21
C ILE A 577 -18.94 17.71 28.36
N GLY A 578 -19.15 16.80 27.40
CA GLY A 578 -20.18 15.77 27.51
C GLY A 578 -19.78 14.64 28.46
N ILE A 579 -18.49 14.29 28.54
CA ILE A 579 -18.00 13.32 29.54
C ILE A 579 -18.33 13.82 30.95
N ALA A 580 -17.95 15.06 31.28
CA ALA A 580 -18.22 15.64 32.59
C ALA A 580 -19.72 15.79 32.87
N ARG A 581 -20.55 16.09 31.85
CA ARG A 581 -22.01 16.08 31.98
C ARG A 581 -22.53 14.73 32.47
N ASP A 582 -22.05 13.65 31.85
CA ASP A 582 -22.54 12.29 32.07
C ASP A 582 -21.99 11.66 33.36
N THR A 583 -20.78 12.02 33.78
CA THR A 583 -20.10 11.37 34.91
C THR A 583 -20.07 12.19 36.20
N TYR A 584 -19.97 13.52 36.13
CA TYR A 584 -19.63 14.33 37.32
C TYR A 584 -20.58 15.51 37.60
N LEU A 585 -20.92 16.32 36.60
CA LEU A 585 -21.61 17.60 36.78
C LEU A 585 -23.11 17.47 37.10
N ALA A 586 -23.70 16.30 36.86
CA ALA A 586 -25.12 15.98 37.08
C ALA A 586 -26.10 17.06 36.55
N ARG A 587 -25.71 17.78 35.49
CA ARG A 587 -26.46 18.86 34.86
C ARG A 587 -26.52 18.62 33.37
N ARG A 588 -27.72 18.69 32.79
CA ARG A 588 -27.94 18.46 31.35
C ARG A 588 -27.15 19.42 30.46
N TYR A 589 -27.06 20.69 30.87
CA TYR A 589 -26.38 21.75 30.13
C TYR A 589 -25.34 22.44 31.03
N PRO A 590 -24.06 22.02 30.96
CA PRO A 590 -23.02 22.60 31.80
C PRO A 590 -22.56 23.96 31.28
N VAL A 591 -22.04 24.78 32.19
CA VAL A 591 -21.29 26.01 31.87
C VAL A 591 -19.82 25.65 31.86
N VAL A 592 -19.13 26.01 30.78
CA VAL A 592 -17.73 25.67 30.55
C VAL A 592 -16.94 26.94 30.34
N LEU A 593 -15.84 27.05 31.10
CA LEU A 593 -14.85 28.09 30.90
C LEU A 593 -13.63 27.47 30.21
N TRP A 594 -13.43 27.82 28.95
CA TRP A 594 -12.31 27.37 28.13
C TRP A 594 -11.21 28.43 28.16
N LEU A 595 -10.13 28.14 28.87
CA LEU A 595 -9.00 29.02 29.07
C LEU A 595 -7.89 28.70 28.08
N VAL A 596 -7.38 29.75 27.44
CA VAL A 596 -6.23 29.70 26.52
C VAL A 596 -5.18 30.73 26.92
N THR A 597 -3.98 30.63 26.34
CA THR A 597 -2.80 31.41 26.75
C THR A 597 -2.79 32.84 26.18
N SER A 598 -3.27 33.05 24.96
CA SER A 598 -3.22 34.34 24.26
C SER A 598 -4.55 34.70 23.59
N SER A 599 -4.74 35.99 23.28
CA SER A 599 -5.95 36.46 22.58
C SER A 599 -6.09 35.87 21.18
N ALA A 600 -4.98 35.69 20.46
CA ALA A 600 -4.99 35.09 19.13
C ALA A 600 -5.53 33.65 19.16
N ILE A 601 -5.09 32.84 20.13
CA ILE A 601 -5.60 31.47 20.30
C ILE A 601 -7.08 31.50 20.72
N ALA A 602 -7.49 32.50 21.52
CA ALA A 602 -8.89 32.66 21.93
C ALA A 602 -9.80 32.93 20.72
N ASP A 603 -9.40 33.86 19.85
CA ASP A 603 -10.17 34.21 18.65
C ASP A 603 -10.24 33.04 17.66
N GLN A 604 -9.13 32.32 17.45
CA GLN A 604 -9.09 31.13 16.60
C GLN A 604 -9.99 30.02 17.15
N THR A 605 -9.87 29.72 18.44
CA THR A 605 -10.67 28.68 19.11
C THR A 605 -12.15 29.06 19.10
N LEU A 606 -12.47 30.32 19.36
CA LEU A 606 -13.84 30.85 19.32
C LEU A 606 -14.44 30.75 17.91
N GLY A 607 -13.68 31.13 16.87
CA GLY A 607 -14.10 31.01 15.48
C GLY A 607 -14.35 29.55 15.09
N ALA A 608 -13.43 28.65 15.42
CA ALA A 608 -13.54 27.22 15.16
C ALA A 608 -14.73 26.56 15.89
N LEU A 609 -15.01 26.96 17.13
CA LEU A 609 -16.14 26.47 17.91
C LEU A 609 -17.48 27.09 17.48
N LYS A 610 -17.49 28.25 16.81
CA LYS A 610 -18.71 28.87 16.26
C LYS A 610 -19.07 28.38 14.85
N LYS A 611 -18.07 27.99 14.04
CA LYS A 611 -18.26 27.58 12.65
C LYS A 611 -18.98 26.23 12.55
N ILE A 612 -20.22 26.24 12.06
CA ILE A 612 -20.99 25.03 11.78
C ILE A 612 -20.24 24.17 10.76
N GLY A 613 -20.10 22.86 11.03
CA GLY A 613 -19.33 21.94 10.21
C GLY A 613 -17.84 21.86 10.53
N HIS A 614 -17.30 22.73 11.39
CA HIS A 614 -15.93 22.57 11.90
C HIS A 614 -15.85 21.36 12.85
N PRO A 615 -14.78 20.54 12.83
CA PRO A 615 -14.67 19.33 13.67
C PRO A 615 -14.91 19.60 15.17
N TYR A 616 -14.43 20.73 15.70
CA TYR A 616 -14.63 21.10 17.12
C TYR A 616 -16.11 21.38 17.42
N ARG A 617 -16.81 22.06 16.51
CA ARG A 617 -18.24 22.33 16.64
C ARG A 617 -19.05 21.04 16.51
N GLN A 618 -18.72 20.19 15.53
CA GLN A 618 -19.37 18.89 15.33
C GLN A 618 -19.24 17.98 16.56
N ALA A 619 -18.07 17.95 17.20
CA ALA A 619 -17.87 17.20 18.45
C ALA A 619 -18.84 17.66 19.55
N LEU A 620 -19.08 18.96 19.70
CA LEU A 620 -20.04 19.50 20.66
C LEU A 620 -21.49 19.21 20.26
N GLU A 621 -21.83 19.41 18.99
CA GLU A 621 -23.19 19.15 18.48
C GLU A 621 -23.58 17.68 18.62
N ALA A 622 -22.65 16.76 18.38
CA ALA A 622 -22.87 15.32 18.57
C ALA A 622 -23.21 14.98 20.02
N GLN A 623 -22.57 15.64 20.99
CA GLN A 623 -22.78 15.40 22.41
C GLN A 623 -24.09 16.02 22.94
N PHE A 624 -24.51 17.17 22.41
CA PHE A 624 -25.62 17.97 22.94
C PHE A 624 -26.83 18.11 21.99
N GLY A 625 -26.85 17.42 20.85
CA GLY A 625 -27.94 17.48 19.87
C GLY A 625 -28.14 18.88 19.28
N GLY A 626 -27.06 19.63 19.09
CA GLY A 626 -27.10 21.02 18.60
C GLY A 626 -27.35 22.10 19.66
N ALA A 627 -27.74 21.74 20.89
CA ALA A 627 -28.01 22.67 21.99
C ALA A 627 -26.72 23.17 22.67
N VAL A 628 -25.90 23.91 21.90
CA VAL A 628 -24.58 24.43 22.34
C VAL A 628 -24.44 25.90 21.97
N ARG A 629 -24.17 26.73 22.98
CA ARG A 629 -23.88 28.16 22.84
C ARG A 629 -22.38 28.41 23.04
N VAL A 630 -21.73 29.08 22.10
CA VAL A 630 -20.30 29.42 22.17
C VAL A 630 -20.14 30.94 22.11
N LEU A 631 -19.41 31.50 23.06
CA LEU A 631 -19.18 32.95 23.18
C LEU A 631 -17.78 33.27 23.67
N GLY A 632 -17.24 34.40 23.23
CA GLY A 632 -16.05 35.01 23.78
C GLY A 632 -16.35 35.79 25.05
N ILE A 633 -15.31 36.14 25.81
CA ILE A 633 -15.45 36.92 27.04
C ILE A 633 -16.06 38.32 26.84
N ASP A 634 -15.89 38.90 25.66
CA ASP A 634 -16.45 40.21 25.32
C ASP A 634 -17.95 40.15 25.03
N GLU A 635 -18.46 38.98 24.65
CA GLU A 635 -19.88 38.73 24.40
C GLU A 635 -20.66 38.36 25.68
N ARG A 636 -20.00 38.34 26.84
CA ARG A 636 -20.60 37.91 28.13
C ARG A 636 -21.89 38.65 28.51
N ARG A 637 -22.06 39.90 28.07
CA ARG A 637 -23.26 40.73 28.33
C ARG A 637 -24.50 40.22 27.63
N GLN A 638 -24.34 39.38 26.60
CA GLN A 638 -25.44 38.82 25.83
C GLN A 638 -26.08 37.61 26.51
N LEU A 639 -25.44 37.03 27.55
CA LEU A 639 -25.95 35.87 28.26
C LEU A 639 -27.23 36.20 29.01
N ARG A 640 -28.33 35.49 28.72
CA ARG A 640 -29.56 35.52 29.52
C ARG A 640 -29.70 34.22 30.33
N PRO A 641 -30.44 34.24 31.47
CA PRO A 641 -30.60 33.04 32.31
C PRO A 641 -31.16 31.82 31.56
N GLN A 642 -32.07 32.05 30.62
CA GLN A 642 -32.66 31.01 29.76
C GLN A 642 -31.64 30.34 28.83
N ASP A 643 -30.66 31.08 28.30
CA ASP A 643 -29.63 30.52 27.41
C ASP A 643 -28.79 29.45 28.13
N MET A 644 -28.53 29.64 29.43
CA MET A 644 -27.76 28.73 30.27
C MET A 644 -28.60 27.56 30.82
N ALA A 645 -29.94 27.63 30.67
CA ALA A 645 -30.86 26.56 31.05
C ALA A 645 -31.15 25.60 29.89
N ASP A 646 -31.11 26.08 28.64
CA ASP A 646 -31.53 25.33 27.45
C ASP A 646 -30.35 24.78 26.62
N ALA A 647 -29.13 25.27 26.82
CA ALA A 647 -27.96 24.89 26.03
C ALA A 647 -26.67 24.84 26.84
N ALA A 648 -25.77 23.92 26.48
CA ALA A 648 -24.42 23.87 27.03
C ALA A 648 -23.67 25.15 26.62
N THR A 649 -23.14 25.88 27.60
CA THR A 649 -22.57 27.21 27.39
C THR A 649 -21.06 27.15 27.48
N VAL A 650 -20.37 27.34 26.35
CA VAL A 650 -18.90 27.34 26.26
C VAL A 650 -18.39 28.77 26.11
N ILE A 651 -17.55 29.18 27.06
CA ILE A 651 -17.01 30.54 27.14
C ILE A 651 -15.51 30.49 26.92
N VAL A 652 -15.05 31.06 25.81
CA VAL A 652 -13.62 31.12 25.46
C VAL A 652 -13.02 32.42 26.01
N ALA A 653 -11.95 32.30 26.78
CA ALA A 653 -11.29 33.44 27.41
C ALA A 653 -9.78 33.20 27.58
N THR A 654 -9.01 34.28 27.68
CA THR A 654 -7.61 34.18 28.09
C THR A 654 -7.52 34.10 29.61
N VAL A 655 -6.48 33.44 30.12
CA VAL A 655 -6.22 33.40 31.57
C VAL A 655 -5.99 34.80 32.16
N GLN A 656 -5.38 35.69 31.37
CA GLN A 656 -5.10 37.07 31.78
C GLN A 656 -6.37 37.86 32.10
N SER A 657 -7.50 37.53 31.47
CA SER A 657 -8.78 38.18 31.74
C SER A 657 -9.26 38.00 33.19
N PHE A 658 -8.84 36.95 33.87
CA PHE A 658 -9.21 36.64 35.26
C PHE A 658 -8.10 36.90 36.27
N ARG A 659 -6.86 37.13 35.82
CA ARG A 659 -5.69 37.38 36.68
C ARG A 659 -5.70 38.82 37.21
N VAL A 660 -5.48 38.98 38.51
CA VAL A 660 -5.66 40.25 39.21
C VAL A 660 -4.59 40.48 40.27
N ASN A 661 -3.98 41.68 40.26
CA ASN A 661 -3.29 42.27 41.42
C ASN A 661 -4.20 43.25 42.20
N ASN A 662 -5.23 43.83 41.56
CA ASN A 662 -6.27 44.69 42.17
C ASN A 662 -7.65 44.46 41.50
N VAL A 663 -8.66 44.03 42.28
CA VAL A 663 -9.98 43.58 41.78
C VAL A 663 -10.80 44.71 41.15
N ALA A 664 -10.54 45.95 41.56
CA ALA A 664 -11.24 47.13 41.05
C ALA A 664 -10.93 47.44 39.56
N ASP A 665 -9.77 46.98 39.05
CA ASP A 665 -9.25 47.39 37.73
C ASP A 665 -9.70 46.49 36.56
N ARG A 666 -10.41 45.38 36.82
CA ARG A 666 -10.79 44.39 35.78
C ARG A 666 -12.30 44.28 35.58
N ASN A 667 -12.74 44.38 34.32
CA ASN A 667 -14.15 44.41 33.91
C ASN A 667 -14.96 43.15 34.25
N VAL A 668 -14.34 41.99 34.48
CA VAL A 668 -15.07 40.73 34.79
C VAL A 668 -15.53 40.64 36.26
N TYR A 669 -14.95 41.44 37.16
CA TYR A 669 -15.31 41.49 38.58
C TYR A 669 -16.18 42.70 38.94
N ARG A 670 -16.33 43.66 38.02
CA ARG A 670 -17.18 44.86 38.20
C ARG A 670 -18.66 44.51 38.10
N ASP A 671 -19.47 45.29 38.79
CA ASP A 671 -20.93 45.25 38.70
C ASP A 671 -21.38 45.63 37.27
N ASP A 672 -22.22 44.81 36.65
CA ASP A 672 -22.71 44.99 35.28
C ASP A 672 -24.24 44.81 35.27
N GLU A 673 -24.97 45.89 35.01
CA GLU A 673 -26.44 45.93 35.09
C GLU A 673 -27.11 44.90 34.16
N GLU A 674 -26.49 44.56 33.02
CA GLU A 674 -27.00 43.56 32.08
C GLU A 674 -26.99 42.13 32.64
N LEU A 675 -26.20 41.87 33.69
CA LEU A 675 -26.11 40.56 34.34
C LEU A 675 -27.02 40.43 35.57
N GLU A 676 -27.65 41.51 36.05
CA GLU A 676 -28.55 41.50 37.20
C GLU A 676 -29.66 40.42 37.12
N PRO A 677 -30.27 40.11 35.94
CA PRO A 677 -31.30 39.08 35.84
C PRO A 677 -30.87 37.69 36.33
N HIS A 678 -29.58 37.35 36.25
CA HIS A 678 -29.04 36.06 36.71
C HIS A 678 -29.04 35.91 38.23
N PHE A 679 -29.12 37.02 38.97
CA PHE A 679 -29.05 37.05 40.43
C PHE A 679 -30.40 37.36 41.08
N ALA A 680 -31.48 37.48 40.29
CA ALA A 680 -32.81 37.83 40.78
C ALA A 680 -33.45 36.74 41.67
N ALA A 681 -33.11 35.47 41.46
CA ALA A 681 -33.70 34.31 42.14
C ALA A 681 -32.67 33.47 42.91
N LEU A 682 -31.77 34.10 43.69
CA LEU A 682 -30.74 33.40 44.46
C LEU A 682 -31.31 32.71 45.70
N ALA A 683 -30.91 31.46 45.91
CA ALA A 683 -31.17 30.77 47.17
C ALA A 683 -30.41 31.43 48.34
N PRO A 684 -30.96 31.41 49.58
CA PRO A 684 -30.24 31.88 50.76
C PRO A 684 -28.93 31.11 50.98
N GLY A 685 -27.85 31.80 51.35
CA GLY A 685 -26.58 31.17 51.75
C GLY A 685 -25.55 30.91 50.64
N ILE A 686 -25.78 31.36 49.40
CA ILE A 686 -24.77 31.26 48.33
C ILE A 686 -23.63 32.26 48.58
N ASP A 687 -22.39 31.75 48.60
CA ASP A 687 -21.15 32.51 48.77
C ASP A 687 -20.76 33.25 47.47
N LEU A 688 -21.21 34.49 47.33
CA LEU A 688 -20.88 35.40 46.23
C LEU A 688 -20.26 36.69 46.77
N ALA A 689 -19.40 37.35 45.98
CA ALA A 689 -18.91 38.67 46.31
C ALA A 689 -20.08 39.68 46.36
N ARG A 690 -20.09 40.55 47.37
CA ARG A 690 -21.18 41.50 47.66
C ARG A 690 -20.64 42.92 47.75
N HIS A 691 -21.50 43.91 47.50
CA HIS A 691 -21.12 45.31 47.68
C HIS A 691 -20.83 45.58 49.17
N GLU A 692 -19.63 46.11 49.45
CA GLU A 692 -19.20 46.42 50.82
C GLU A 692 -19.77 47.76 51.30
N ASP A 693 -19.99 48.70 50.38
CA ASP A 693 -20.42 50.09 50.64
C ASP A 693 -21.53 50.57 49.66
N GLY A 694 -22.20 51.67 50.01
CA GLY A 694 -23.22 52.31 49.16
C GLY A 694 -24.64 51.75 49.30
N PRO A 695 -25.62 52.24 48.49
CA PRO A 695 -27.04 51.86 48.60
C PRO A 695 -27.33 50.40 48.22
N ARG A 696 -26.38 49.71 47.58
CA ARG A 696 -26.45 48.29 47.25
C ARG A 696 -25.72 47.39 48.28
N ARG A 697 -25.24 47.94 49.40
CA ARG A 697 -24.48 47.22 50.44
C ARG A 697 -25.17 45.91 50.84
N GLY A 698 -24.39 44.82 50.82
CA GLY A 698 -24.87 43.47 51.13
C GLY A 698 -25.58 42.74 49.99
N LYS A 699 -25.91 43.41 48.86
CA LYS A 699 -26.38 42.71 47.65
C LYS A 699 -25.22 42.06 46.90
N PRO A 700 -25.43 40.91 46.23
CA PRO A 700 -24.43 40.31 45.34
C PRO A 700 -24.04 41.29 44.23
N ILE A 701 -22.77 41.35 43.90
CA ILE A 701 -22.27 42.11 42.75
C ILE A 701 -22.70 41.34 41.49
N ALA A 702 -23.40 41.97 40.54
CA ALA A 702 -23.79 41.36 39.28
C ALA A 702 -22.59 41.31 38.31
N SER A 703 -21.54 40.59 38.70
CA SER A 703 -20.31 40.44 37.93
C SER A 703 -20.26 39.10 37.22
N PHE A 704 -19.48 39.05 36.14
CA PHE A 704 -19.28 37.82 35.38
C PHE A 704 -18.56 36.74 36.20
N ALA A 705 -17.63 37.13 37.07
CA ALA A 705 -16.99 36.21 38.01
C ALA A 705 -18.00 35.57 38.98
N ASN A 706 -18.95 36.33 39.52
CA ASN A 706 -20.02 35.80 40.37
C ASN A 706 -20.99 34.90 39.57
N LEU A 707 -21.22 35.20 38.28
CA LEU A 707 -22.04 34.35 37.41
C LEU A 707 -21.37 32.98 37.22
N LEU A 708 -20.07 32.96 36.94
CA LEU A 708 -19.31 31.72 36.88
C LEU A 708 -19.35 30.99 38.24
N LYS A 709 -19.10 31.69 39.35
CA LYS A 709 -19.15 31.09 40.70
C LYS A 709 -20.52 30.45 41.02
N LEU A 710 -21.62 31.08 40.59
CA LEU A 710 -22.97 30.56 40.75
C LEU A 710 -23.19 29.25 39.97
N HIS A 711 -22.65 29.17 38.75
CA HIS A 711 -22.83 28.00 37.88
C HIS A 711 -21.78 26.91 38.08
N ARG A 712 -20.69 27.17 38.81
CA ARG A 712 -19.56 26.25 39.05
C ARG A 712 -19.06 25.60 37.76
N PRO A 713 -18.36 26.34 36.89
CA PRO A 713 -18.05 25.87 35.55
C PRO A 713 -17.11 24.67 35.56
N LEU A 714 -17.21 23.83 34.54
CA LEU A 714 -16.09 22.99 34.12
C LEU A 714 -15.01 23.90 33.52
N VAL A 715 -13.79 23.83 34.02
CA VAL A 715 -12.68 24.60 33.45
C VAL A 715 -11.81 23.70 32.61
N ILE A 716 -11.65 24.07 31.34
CA ILE A 716 -10.74 23.44 30.40
C ILE A 716 -9.57 24.41 30.20
N VAL A 717 -8.35 23.93 30.34
CA VAL A 717 -7.13 24.72 30.15
C VAL A 717 -6.35 24.13 28.98
N ASP A 718 -6.35 24.83 27.85
CA ASP A 718 -5.56 24.46 26.67
C ASP A 718 -4.17 25.11 26.73
N GLU A 719 -3.14 24.34 26.38
CA GLU A 719 -1.71 24.68 26.49
C GLU A 719 -1.23 25.07 27.90
N ALA A 720 -1.43 24.17 28.86
CA ALA A 720 -1.21 24.46 30.29
C ALA A 720 0.23 24.88 30.68
N HIS A 721 1.26 24.49 29.91
CA HIS A 721 2.67 24.71 30.25
C HIS A 721 3.13 26.17 30.20
N ASN A 722 2.49 27.00 29.38
CA ASN A 722 2.79 28.44 29.29
C ASN A 722 2.24 29.22 30.49
N PHE A 723 1.44 28.58 31.35
CA PHE A 723 1.06 29.12 32.66
C PHE A 723 2.18 28.84 33.69
N THR A 724 3.41 29.28 33.40
CA THR A 724 4.59 29.12 34.27
C THR A 724 4.36 29.81 35.62
N SER A 725 3.93 29.02 36.60
CA SER A 725 3.61 29.42 37.98
C SER A 725 2.50 30.49 38.08
N THR A 726 1.47 30.24 38.90
CA THR A 726 0.42 31.20 39.31
C THR A 726 -0.80 31.43 38.39
N LEU A 727 -1.44 30.36 37.87
CA LEU A 727 -2.90 30.31 38.02
C LEU A 727 -3.15 30.09 39.51
N SER A 728 -3.10 31.18 40.29
CA SER A 728 -3.19 31.11 41.73
C SER A 728 -4.45 30.34 42.10
N GLY A 729 -4.34 29.42 43.06
CA GLY A 729 -5.51 28.79 43.69
C GLY A 729 -6.59 29.81 44.06
N GLU A 730 -6.17 31.05 44.31
CA GLU A 730 -7.01 32.22 44.51
C GLU A 730 -7.86 32.62 43.29
N THR A 731 -7.32 32.60 42.06
CA THR A 731 -8.09 32.90 40.84
C THR A 731 -9.17 31.86 40.63
N PHE A 732 -8.82 30.57 40.70
CA PHE A 732 -9.81 29.50 40.64
C PHE A 732 -10.78 29.55 41.83
N GLY A 733 -10.31 29.95 43.01
CA GLY A 733 -11.15 30.10 44.20
C GLY A 733 -12.26 31.14 44.03
N ARG A 734 -11.97 32.23 43.32
CA ARG A 734 -12.96 33.27 42.97
C ARG A 734 -13.99 32.77 41.93
N LEU A 735 -13.61 31.84 41.07
CA LEU A 735 -14.48 31.26 40.04
C LEU A 735 -15.25 30.00 40.49
N ALA A 736 -14.79 29.35 41.56
CA ALA A 736 -15.30 28.10 42.13
C ALA A 736 -15.64 27.01 41.09
N PRO A 737 -14.65 26.50 40.33
CA PRO A 737 -14.87 25.48 39.33
C PRO A 737 -15.48 24.19 39.92
N ALA A 738 -16.21 23.46 39.10
CA ALA A 738 -16.64 22.10 39.43
C ALA A 738 -15.51 21.09 39.21
N ALA A 739 -14.76 21.22 38.12
CA ALA A 739 -13.59 20.39 37.80
C ALA A 739 -12.62 21.18 36.92
N VAL A 740 -11.34 20.79 36.92
CA VAL A 740 -10.29 21.38 36.05
C VAL A 740 -9.63 20.29 35.23
N VAL A 741 -9.65 20.44 33.90
CA VAL A 741 -9.03 19.51 32.94
C VAL A 741 -7.99 20.26 32.10
N GLU A 742 -6.73 19.86 32.22
CA GLU A 742 -5.61 20.46 31.48
C GLU A 742 -5.23 19.64 30.25
N PHE A 743 -4.85 20.33 29.18
CA PHE A 743 -4.24 19.76 27.98
C PHE A 743 -2.89 20.46 27.75
N THR A 744 -1.81 19.68 27.60
CA THR A 744 -0.47 20.24 27.38
C THR A 744 0.51 19.20 26.83
N ALA A 745 1.54 19.65 26.10
CA ALA A 745 2.66 18.79 25.71
C ALA A 745 3.68 18.61 26.85
N THR A 746 3.92 19.66 27.63
CA THR A 746 5.00 19.77 28.64
C THR A 746 4.43 20.05 30.03
N PRO A 747 3.86 19.06 30.73
CA PRO A 747 3.18 19.28 32.02
C PRO A 747 4.13 19.80 33.10
N VAL A 748 3.71 20.86 33.83
CA VAL A 748 4.50 21.46 34.91
C VAL A 748 3.77 21.29 36.24
N ARG A 749 4.14 20.24 37.01
CA ARG A 749 3.48 19.87 38.28
C ARG A 749 1.97 19.57 38.14
N SER A 750 1.52 19.12 36.97
CA SER A 750 0.13 18.71 36.69
C SER A 750 -0.12 17.23 37.04
N ASN A 751 -1.39 16.87 37.33
CA ASN A 751 -1.79 15.48 37.59
C ASN A 751 -2.04 14.74 36.28
N VAL A 752 -0.99 14.18 35.67
CA VAL A 752 -1.08 13.52 34.36
C VAL A 752 -1.76 12.16 34.49
N ILE A 753 -2.92 11.99 33.86
CA ILE A 753 -3.68 10.72 33.85
C ILE A 753 -3.43 9.88 32.58
N VAL A 754 -2.94 10.51 31.51
CA VAL A 754 -2.62 9.88 30.22
C VAL A 754 -1.50 10.64 29.54
N SER A 755 -0.64 9.92 28.85
CA SER A 755 0.41 10.45 27.99
C SER A 755 0.33 9.78 26.61
N ALA A 756 0.32 10.58 25.54
CA ALA A 756 0.52 10.08 24.18
C ALA A 756 1.98 10.28 23.75
N THR A 757 2.56 9.32 23.03
CA THR A 757 3.95 9.40 22.50
C THR A 757 3.99 9.90 21.06
N ALA A 758 5.15 10.36 20.60
CA ALA A 758 5.34 10.77 19.21
C ALA A 758 5.19 9.58 18.24
N ALA A 759 5.58 8.37 18.68
CA ALA A 759 5.38 7.12 17.95
C ALA A 759 3.88 6.87 17.67
N GLU A 760 3.04 7.05 18.69
CA GLU A 760 1.59 6.91 18.56
C GLU A 760 0.99 7.95 17.62
N LEU A 761 1.53 9.17 17.60
CA LEU A 761 1.13 10.20 16.65
C LEU A 761 1.55 9.85 15.22
N LYS A 762 2.76 9.30 15.01
CA LYS A 762 3.23 8.81 13.71
C LYS A 762 2.36 7.66 13.22
N ALA A 763 2.15 6.64 14.06
CA ALA A 763 1.29 5.50 13.74
C ALA A 763 -0.17 5.91 13.46
N ALA A 764 -0.62 7.02 14.04
CA ALA A 764 -1.94 7.60 13.80
C ALA A 764 -2.00 8.58 12.61
N ASP A 765 -0.92 8.75 11.84
CA ASP A 765 -0.75 9.70 10.72
C ASP A 765 -1.03 11.17 11.12
N MET A 766 -0.68 11.56 12.35
CA MET A 766 -0.89 12.92 12.86
C MET A 766 0.27 13.87 12.53
N ILE A 767 1.46 13.33 12.23
CA ILE A 767 2.69 14.11 12.01
C ILE A 767 3.47 13.67 10.76
N LYS A 768 4.24 14.60 10.19
CA LYS A 768 5.10 14.42 9.01
C LYS A 768 6.45 13.84 9.42
N LEU A 769 6.64 12.54 9.23
CA LEU A 769 7.89 11.85 9.50
C LEU A 769 8.20 10.85 8.37
N PRO A 770 9.47 10.69 7.97
CA PRO A 770 10.69 11.28 8.55
C PRO A 770 10.90 12.78 8.27
N ILE A 771 11.83 13.41 9.02
CA ILE A 771 12.36 14.75 8.74
C ILE A 771 13.60 14.63 7.85
N HIS A 772 13.59 15.32 6.72
CA HIS A 772 14.75 15.46 5.84
C HIS A 772 15.57 16.68 6.24
N LEU A 773 16.78 16.46 6.76
CA LEU A 773 17.68 17.52 7.17
C LEU A 773 18.77 17.74 6.10
N SER A 774 18.85 18.96 5.56
CA SER A 774 19.87 19.37 4.61
C SER A 774 20.73 20.49 5.19
N GLN A 775 22.04 20.29 5.20
CA GLN A 775 23.01 21.27 5.70
C GLN A 775 23.50 22.20 4.59
N HIS A 776 23.70 23.48 4.86
CA HIS A 776 24.19 24.44 3.86
C HIS A 776 25.38 25.22 4.40
N GLY A 777 26.42 25.40 3.58
CA GLY A 777 27.62 26.16 3.95
C GLY A 777 27.39 27.67 4.11
N SER A 778 26.26 28.19 3.63
CA SER A 778 25.86 29.59 3.76
C SER A 778 24.34 29.72 3.93
N TRP A 779 23.90 30.85 4.49
CA TRP A 779 22.49 31.13 4.67
C TRP A 779 21.76 31.37 3.32
N GLN A 780 22.48 31.88 2.31
CA GLN A 780 21.94 32.06 0.95
C GLN A 780 21.65 30.71 0.28
N ALA A 781 22.58 29.76 0.39
CA ALA A 781 22.37 28.40 -0.12
C ALA A 781 21.19 27.72 0.58
N ALA A 782 21.07 27.88 1.90
CA ALA A 782 19.93 27.37 2.66
C ALA A 782 18.59 27.92 2.14
N ILE A 783 18.51 29.21 1.81
CA ILE A 783 17.30 29.82 1.25
C ILE A 783 17.02 29.30 -0.15
N ALA A 784 18.00 29.29 -1.05
CA ALA A 784 17.82 28.85 -2.43
C ALA A 784 17.27 27.42 -2.49
N HIS A 785 17.87 26.50 -1.74
CA HIS A 785 17.39 25.11 -1.66
C HIS A 785 16.02 24.98 -1.00
N ALA A 786 15.70 25.81 0.00
CA ALA A 786 14.37 25.82 0.60
C ALA A 786 13.29 26.30 -0.39
N VAL A 787 13.60 27.27 -1.25
CA VAL A 787 12.71 27.74 -2.33
C VAL A 787 12.46 26.61 -3.33
N ASP A 788 13.53 25.96 -3.81
CA ASP A 788 13.43 24.87 -4.78
C ASP A 788 12.64 23.68 -4.23
N ASN A 789 12.90 23.32 -2.97
CA ASN A 789 12.19 22.23 -2.31
C ASN A 789 10.69 22.52 -2.16
N ARG A 790 10.31 23.75 -1.83
CA ARG A 790 8.88 24.17 -1.79
C ARG A 790 8.22 24.06 -3.17
N ALA A 791 8.89 24.56 -4.21
CA ALA A 791 8.37 24.53 -5.58
C ALA A 791 8.20 23.10 -6.09
N TRP A 792 9.13 22.20 -5.76
CA TRP A 792 9.03 20.78 -6.06
C TRP A 792 7.82 20.12 -5.36
N LEU A 793 7.65 20.37 -4.05
CA LEU A 793 6.51 19.86 -3.30
C LEU A 793 5.17 20.38 -3.82
N GLU A 794 5.11 21.61 -4.35
CA GLU A 794 3.89 22.14 -4.97
C GLU A 794 3.50 21.34 -6.22
N GLY A 795 4.47 20.95 -7.05
CA GLY A 795 4.21 20.09 -8.22
C GLY A 795 3.68 18.70 -7.85
N ILE A 796 4.05 18.20 -6.68
CA ILE A 796 3.55 16.94 -6.11
C ILE A 796 2.15 17.14 -5.52
N ALA A 797 1.95 18.18 -4.72
CA ALA A 797 0.68 18.51 -4.07
C ALA A 797 -0.45 18.75 -5.09
N ALA A 798 -0.14 19.32 -6.26
CA ALA A 798 -1.10 19.51 -7.35
C ALA A 798 -1.74 18.19 -7.84
N LYS A 799 -1.10 17.03 -7.60
CA LYS A 799 -1.56 15.71 -8.03
C LYS A 799 -2.26 14.92 -6.92
N ASP A 800 -2.16 15.34 -5.66
CA ASP A 800 -2.69 14.61 -4.48
C ASP A 800 -4.21 14.84 -4.27
N GLY A 801 -4.81 15.84 -4.92
CA GLY A 801 -6.25 16.13 -4.84
C GLY A 801 -6.72 16.76 -3.52
N GLY A 802 -5.83 16.92 -2.54
CA GLY A 802 -6.14 17.45 -1.20
C GLY A 802 -6.14 18.97 -1.04
N GLY A 803 -5.90 19.74 -2.12
CA GLY A 803 -5.87 21.21 -2.09
C GLY A 803 -4.74 21.80 -1.23
N ILE A 804 -3.67 21.04 -1.00
CA ILE A 804 -2.53 21.46 -0.16
C ILE A 804 -1.64 22.41 -0.94
N ARG A 805 -1.20 23.49 -0.28
CA ARG A 805 -0.23 24.42 -0.83
C ARG A 805 1.00 24.50 0.09
N PRO A 806 2.12 23.85 -0.26
CA PRO A 806 3.31 23.85 0.58
C PRO A 806 3.87 25.26 0.82
N ILE A 807 4.10 25.60 2.08
CA ILE A 807 4.66 26.86 2.55
C ILE A 807 6.09 26.63 3.04
N ALA A 808 6.99 27.57 2.72
CA ALA A 808 8.35 27.64 3.24
C ALA A 808 8.45 28.66 4.38
N LEU A 809 8.93 28.20 5.53
CA LEU A 809 9.11 29.01 6.73
C LEU A 809 10.59 29.30 6.98
N TYR A 810 10.96 30.58 6.99
CA TYR A 810 12.33 31.05 7.21
C TYR A 810 12.48 31.65 8.60
N GLN A 811 13.41 31.13 9.39
CA GLN A 811 13.81 31.73 10.66
C GLN A 811 15.03 32.63 10.43
N ALA A 812 14.80 33.93 10.38
CA ALA A 812 15.81 34.96 10.26
C ALA A 812 16.48 35.26 11.62
N GLN A 813 17.70 35.83 11.56
CA GLN A 813 18.44 36.27 12.74
C GLN A 813 17.85 37.57 13.32
N PRO A 814 17.83 37.75 14.66
CA PRO A 814 17.49 39.02 15.26
C PRO A 814 18.44 40.13 14.77
N ALA A 815 17.91 41.33 14.50
CA ALA A 815 18.74 42.47 14.08
C ALA A 815 19.68 42.89 15.22
N ARG A 816 20.95 42.49 15.12
CA ARG A 816 22.05 42.80 16.05
C ARG A 816 23.32 43.11 15.26
N GLU A 817 24.27 43.81 15.88
CA GLU A 817 25.57 44.12 15.27
C GLU A 817 26.30 42.81 14.92
N GLY A 818 26.60 42.60 13.63
CA GLY A 818 27.20 41.37 13.10
C GLY A 818 26.22 40.30 12.60
N ALA A 819 24.89 40.53 12.61
CA ALA A 819 23.92 39.59 12.04
C ALA A 819 23.89 39.67 10.50
N GLU A 820 24.11 38.53 9.84
CA GLU A 820 24.22 38.46 8.37
C GLU A 820 22.88 38.18 7.68
N ALA A 821 21.96 37.47 8.34
CA ALA A 821 20.69 37.00 7.77
C ALA A 821 19.48 37.56 8.53
N THR A 822 19.35 38.89 8.61
CA THR A 822 18.20 39.56 9.22
C THR A 822 16.96 39.53 8.32
N VAL A 823 15.78 39.82 8.87
CA VAL A 823 14.49 39.80 8.14
C VAL A 823 14.54 40.56 6.81
N ASP A 824 15.05 41.80 6.82
CA ASP A 824 15.14 42.63 5.62
C ASP A 824 16.12 42.04 4.58
N VAL A 825 17.20 41.43 5.04
CA VAL A 825 18.20 40.79 4.16
C VAL A 825 17.62 39.54 3.51
N VAL A 826 16.92 38.71 4.27
CA VAL A 826 16.25 37.50 3.78
C VAL A 826 15.14 37.86 2.79
N LYS A 827 14.29 38.85 3.12
CA LYS A 827 13.22 39.32 2.23
C LYS A 827 13.80 39.84 0.91
N ARG A 828 14.86 40.65 0.97
CA ARG A 828 15.55 41.15 -0.21
C ARG A 828 16.13 40.02 -1.06
N HIS A 829 16.78 39.03 -0.45
CA HIS A 829 17.35 37.88 -1.17
C HIS A 829 16.27 37.07 -1.89
N LEU A 830 15.12 36.82 -1.24
CA LEU A 830 13.99 36.14 -1.87
C LEU A 830 13.46 36.89 -3.10
N ILE A 831 13.40 38.22 -3.06
CA ILE A 831 12.87 39.04 -4.16
C ILE A 831 13.90 39.22 -5.29
N GLU A 832 15.12 39.63 -4.95
CA GLU A 832 16.13 40.03 -5.93
C GLU A 832 16.82 38.83 -6.56
N ASP A 833 17.22 37.85 -5.73
CA ASP A 833 18.04 36.72 -6.15
C ASP A 833 17.19 35.49 -6.48
N CYS A 834 16.22 35.13 -5.62
CA CYS A 834 15.30 34.01 -5.88
C CYS A 834 14.10 34.36 -6.77
N ARG A 835 13.93 35.63 -7.16
CA ARG A 835 12.86 36.12 -8.05
C ARG A 835 11.43 35.85 -7.55
N ILE A 836 11.23 35.80 -6.23
CA ILE A 836 9.91 35.59 -5.64
C ILE A 836 9.14 36.93 -5.60
N PRO A 837 7.91 36.98 -6.12
CA PRO A 837 7.06 38.17 -6.03
C PRO A 837 6.83 38.60 -4.57
N GLU A 838 6.90 39.91 -4.30
CA GLU A 838 6.78 40.44 -2.94
C GLU A 838 5.42 40.11 -2.28
N ASP A 839 4.35 40.06 -3.07
CA ASP A 839 2.99 39.72 -2.63
C ASP A 839 2.82 38.24 -2.21
N ARG A 840 3.81 37.38 -2.48
CA ARG A 840 3.85 35.98 -2.03
C ARG A 840 4.67 35.78 -0.76
N ILE A 841 5.29 36.84 -0.24
CA ILE A 841 6.15 36.82 0.95
C ILE A 841 5.44 37.55 2.08
N ALA A 842 5.36 36.93 3.26
CA ALA A 842 4.84 37.58 4.46
C ALA A 842 5.87 37.59 5.59
N VAL A 843 5.97 38.72 6.28
CA VAL A 843 6.83 38.90 7.45
C VAL A 843 6.02 38.86 8.75
N ALA A 844 6.45 37.97 9.64
CA ALA A 844 5.82 37.65 10.91
C ALA A 844 6.85 37.82 12.04
N THR A 845 6.98 39.04 12.54
CA THR A 845 7.89 39.38 13.66
C THR A 845 7.12 40.02 14.81
N GLY A 846 7.75 40.22 15.98
CA GLY A 846 7.07 40.82 17.13
C GLY A 846 6.54 42.24 16.83
N ASN A 847 7.16 42.92 15.85
CA ASN A 847 6.85 44.28 15.44
C ASN A 847 6.11 44.38 14.10
N GLN A 848 6.19 43.36 13.23
CA GLN A 848 5.54 43.32 11.92
C GLN A 848 4.59 42.11 11.86
N ARG A 849 3.31 42.35 11.59
CA ARG A 849 2.27 41.32 11.60
C ARG A 849 1.53 41.27 10.26
N GLU A 850 2.25 41.02 9.18
CA GLU A 850 1.68 40.98 7.81
C GLU A 850 0.70 39.81 7.60
N LEU A 851 0.67 38.88 8.56
CA LEU A 851 -0.18 37.70 8.57
C LEU A 851 -1.49 37.87 9.33
N ASP A 852 -1.66 38.99 10.04
CA ASP A 852 -2.88 39.23 10.81
C ASP A 852 -4.08 39.37 9.87
N GLY A 853 -5.09 38.51 10.03
CA GLY A 853 -6.30 38.51 9.21
C GLY A 853 -6.20 37.74 7.88
N ILE A 854 -5.08 37.08 7.59
CA ILE A 854 -4.91 36.21 6.42
C ILE A 854 -5.23 34.75 6.80
N ASP A 855 -6.15 34.11 6.07
CA ASP A 855 -6.37 32.67 6.15
C ASP A 855 -5.44 31.94 5.17
N LEU A 856 -4.43 31.24 5.70
CA LEU A 856 -3.49 30.46 4.88
C LEU A 856 -4.12 29.23 4.23
N PHE A 857 -5.23 28.73 4.78
CA PHE A 857 -5.93 27.56 4.28
C PHE A 857 -6.95 27.92 3.20
N ASP A 858 -7.18 29.22 2.96
CA ASP A 858 -7.99 29.69 1.85
C ASP A 858 -7.28 29.33 0.52
N PRO A 859 -7.96 28.62 -0.41
CA PRO A 859 -7.42 28.34 -1.73
C PRO A 859 -7.01 29.59 -2.52
N ALA A 860 -7.56 30.76 -2.20
CA ALA A 860 -7.19 32.04 -2.82
C ALA A 860 -5.95 32.71 -2.20
N CYS A 861 -5.41 32.16 -1.11
CA CYS A 861 -4.24 32.74 -0.43
C CYS A 861 -2.96 32.50 -1.23
N ILE A 862 -2.28 33.60 -1.57
CA ILE A 862 -1.07 33.61 -2.42
C ILE A 862 0.25 33.50 -1.64
N ILE A 863 0.22 33.51 -0.31
CA ILE A 863 1.42 33.58 0.54
C ILE A 863 2.16 32.24 0.57
N GLU A 864 3.31 32.14 -0.10
CA GLU A 864 4.13 30.92 -0.22
C GLU A 864 5.33 30.89 0.74
N HIS A 865 5.82 32.06 1.12
CA HIS A 865 7.05 32.22 1.91
C HIS A 865 6.76 33.07 3.16
N VAL A 866 7.12 32.56 4.34
CA VAL A 866 6.92 33.26 5.61
C VAL A 866 8.25 33.48 6.32
N ILE A 867 8.57 34.72 6.68
CA ILE A 867 9.79 35.07 7.39
C ILE A 867 9.45 35.41 8.85
N THR A 868 10.10 34.76 9.80
CA THR A 868 9.95 35.01 11.24
C THR A 868 11.30 35.10 11.93
N VAL A 869 11.36 35.74 13.10
CA VAL A 869 12.47 35.61 14.04
C VAL A 869 12.01 34.77 15.23
N ASP A 870 10.94 35.25 15.88
CA ASP A 870 10.42 34.72 17.13
C ASP A 870 8.88 34.78 17.22
N ALA A 871 8.15 35.35 16.24
CA ALA A 871 6.79 35.84 16.50
C ALA A 871 5.67 34.85 16.20
N LEU A 872 5.96 33.80 15.44
CA LEU A 872 5.01 32.70 15.26
C LEU A 872 4.81 31.85 16.54
N LYS A 873 5.35 32.28 17.69
CA LYS A 873 5.22 31.63 19.00
C LYS A 873 3.77 31.49 19.47
N GLU A 874 2.84 32.39 19.13
CA GLU A 874 1.46 32.35 19.66
C GLU A 874 0.40 32.55 18.55
N GLY A 875 -0.49 31.55 18.36
CA GLY A 875 -1.76 31.73 17.63
C GLY A 875 -1.80 31.45 16.12
N TRP A 876 -0.84 30.72 15.55
CA TRP A 876 -0.77 30.49 14.09
C TRP A 876 -0.62 29.00 13.73
N ASP A 877 -1.71 28.33 13.30
CA ASP A 877 -1.67 26.94 12.87
C ASP A 877 -1.27 26.85 11.39
N CYS A 878 -0.12 26.26 11.08
CA CYS A 878 0.45 26.22 9.73
C CYS A 878 0.77 24.79 9.28
N SER A 879 -0.20 23.88 9.32
CA SER A 879 0.00 22.50 8.85
C SER A 879 0.43 22.42 7.37
N PHE A 880 0.21 23.48 6.57
CA PHE A 880 0.72 23.61 5.20
C PHE A 880 2.22 23.98 5.11
N ALA A 881 2.89 24.26 6.24
CA ALA A 881 4.34 24.44 6.26
C ALA A 881 5.03 23.09 6.12
N TYR A 882 5.75 22.90 5.02
CA TYR A 882 6.48 21.66 4.71
C TYR A 882 7.99 21.85 4.76
N VAL A 883 8.44 23.07 4.45
CA VAL A 883 9.86 23.42 4.39
C VAL A 883 10.15 24.40 5.52
N PHE A 884 11.09 24.05 6.39
CA PHE A 884 11.62 24.89 7.45
C PHE A 884 13.08 25.24 7.12
N CYS A 885 13.43 26.52 7.12
CA CYS A 885 14.77 27.01 6.84
C CYS A 885 15.27 27.83 8.03
N SER A 886 16.22 27.28 8.79
CA SER A 886 16.81 27.95 9.96
C SER A 886 18.11 28.65 9.58
N LEU A 887 18.11 29.98 9.69
CA LEU A 887 19.29 30.84 9.47
C LEU A 887 19.91 31.32 10.80
N ALA A 888 19.23 31.01 11.91
CA ALA A 888 19.73 31.21 13.27
C ALA A 888 20.28 29.89 13.84
N SER A 889 21.13 29.98 14.87
CA SER A 889 21.65 28.77 15.53
C SER A 889 20.55 28.05 16.31
N ILE A 890 20.44 26.75 16.10
CA ILE A 890 19.40 25.87 16.67
C ILE A 890 19.55 25.74 18.19
N ARG A 891 20.76 25.98 18.72
CA ARG A 891 21.03 26.04 20.17
C ARG A 891 20.29 27.18 20.88
N SER A 892 19.92 28.25 20.17
CA SER A 892 19.32 29.44 20.78
C SER A 892 17.81 29.33 21.04
N GLY A 893 17.44 28.87 22.25
CA GLY A 893 16.13 29.08 22.91
C GLY A 893 14.86 28.47 22.26
N GLY A 894 13.77 28.38 23.05
CA GLY A 894 12.51 27.65 22.74
C GLY A 894 11.66 28.12 21.54
N ALA A 895 12.19 28.96 20.64
CA ALA A 895 11.50 29.38 19.42
C ALA A 895 11.48 28.28 18.35
N VAL A 896 12.60 27.57 18.16
CA VAL A 896 12.74 26.50 17.15
C VAL A 896 11.81 25.31 17.46
N GLU A 897 11.69 24.95 18.73
CA GLU A 897 10.82 23.87 19.22
C GLU A 897 9.35 24.09 18.83
N GLN A 898 8.84 25.29 19.09
CA GLN A 898 7.45 25.65 18.78
C GLN A 898 7.18 25.76 17.28
N LEU A 899 8.18 26.18 16.50
CA LEU A 899 8.09 26.26 15.05
C LEU A 899 8.10 24.87 14.41
N LEU A 900 9.04 24.01 14.81
CA LEU A 900 9.15 22.64 14.31
C LEU A 900 7.88 21.84 14.64
N GLY A 901 7.34 21.94 15.85
CA GLY A 901 6.09 21.28 16.22
C GLY A 901 4.85 21.73 15.43
N ARG A 902 4.91 22.87 14.74
CA ARG A 902 3.84 23.31 13.83
C ARG A 902 4.05 22.79 12.41
N VAL A 903 5.30 22.80 11.93
CA VAL A 903 5.69 22.23 10.63
C VAL A 903 5.39 20.74 10.57
N LEU A 904 5.64 20.01 11.66
CA LEU A 904 5.44 18.55 11.70
C LEU A 904 3.98 18.11 11.65
N ARG A 905 2.97 18.99 11.71
CA ARG A 905 1.57 18.56 11.70
C ARG A 905 1.14 18.12 10.32
N MET A 906 0.48 16.96 10.22
CA MET A 906 -0.16 16.54 8.98
C MET A 906 -1.34 17.46 8.65
N PRO A 907 -1.42 18.04 7.43
CA PRO A 907 -2.62 18.72 6.98
C PRO A 907 -3.82 17.79 7.11
N SER A 908 -4.92 18.27 7.69
CA SER A 908 -6.16 17.51 7.93
C SER A 908 -6.01 16.22 8.75
N ALA A 909 -4.85 15.94 9.37
CA ALA A 909 -4.57 14.72 10.12
C ALA A 909 -4.79 13.41 9.31
N THR A 910 -4.46 13.45 8.02
CA THR A 910 -4.60 12.32 7.10
C THR A 910 -3.32 12.11 6.31
N ARG A 911 -2.90 10.85 6.17
CA ARG A 911 -1.82 10.43 5.28
C ARG A 911 -2.11 10.83 3.84
N ARG A 912 -1.09 11.25 3.11
CA ARG A 912 -1.13 11.65 1.70
C ARG A 912 -0.69 10.54 0.78
N SER A 913 -1.13 10.61 -0.48
CA SER A 913 -0.86 9.58 -1.48
C SER A 913 0.60 9.53 -1.91
N SER A 914 1.27 10.69 -1.87
CA SER A 914 2.71 10.82 -2.08
C SER A 914 3.45 10.77 -0.74
N GLU A 915 4.53 9.98 -0.72
CA GLU A 915 5.41 9.86 0.44
C GLU A 915 6.15 11.17 0.75
N GLU A 916 6.43 11.99 -0.25
CA GLU A 916 7.05 13.31 -0.10
C GLU A 916 6.17 14.29 0.69
N LEU A 917 4.84 14.18 0.55
CA LEU A 917 3.87 14.99 1.31
C LEU A 917 3.58 14.44 2.72
N ASN A 918 4.19 13.31 3.08
CA ASN A 918 4.16 12.76 4.44
C ASN A 918 5.45 13.11 5.23
N ARG A 919 6.38 13.86 4.61
CA ARG A 919 7.68 14.23 5.19
C ARG A 919 7.76 15.72 5.50
N ALA A 920 8.63 16.08 6.44
CA ALA A 920 8.98 17.47 6.72
C ALA A 920 10.43 17.73 6.29
N TYR A 921 10.73 18.93 5.81
CA TYR A 921 12.05 19.26 5.28
C TYR A 921 12.66 20.42 6.06
N ALA A 922 13.88 20.24 6.56
CA ALA A 922 14.62 21.20 7.36
C ALA A 922 15.95 21.57 6.65
N HIS A 923 16.14 22.85 6.37
CA HIS A 923 17.37 23.42 5.81
C HIS A 923 18.07 24.25 6.87
N VAL A 924 19.35 23.98 7.14
CA VAL A 924 20.10 24.65 8.22
C VAL A 924 21.40 25.26 7.70
N SER A 925 21.72 26.48 8.13
CA SER A 925 22.94 27.19 7.71
C SER A 925 24.16 26.96 8.62
N GLU A 926 24.09 26.02 9.57
CA GLU A 926 25.18 25.73 10.52
C GLU A 926 26.33 24.97 9.84
N ARG A 927 27.58 25.29 10.22
CA ARG A 927 28.79 24.70 9.62
C ARG A 927 29.10 23.28 10.10
N ASN A 928 28.49 22.83 11.21
CA ASN A 928 28.72 21.51 11.80
C ASN A 928 27.41 20.70 11.87
N PHE A 929 27.35 19.61 11.11
CA PHE A 929 26.19 18.71 11.08
C PHE A 929 25.88 18.07 12.43
N PHE A 930 26.90 17.61 13.16
CA PHE A 930 26.69 16.92 14.44
C PHE A 930 26.01 17.86 15.44
N GLU A 931 26.38 19.14 15.42
CA GLU A 931 25.75 20.16 16.26
C GLU A 931 24.30 20.48 15.83
N ALA A 932 24.02 20.46 14.53
CA ALA A 932 22.67 20.69 14.00
C ALA A 932 21.73 19.51 14.28
N ALA A 933 22.22 18.27 14.10
CA ALA A 933 21.47 17.05 14.33
C ALA A 933 21.20 16.82 15.83
N GLU A 934 22.22 16.96 16.70
CA GLU A 934 22.03 16.93 18.16
C GLU A 934 21.13 18.08 18.63
N GLY A 935 21.29 19.28 18.07
CA GLY A 935 20.41 20.41 18.38
C GLY A 935 18.94 20.15 18.02
N LEU A 936 18.68 19.45 16.92
CA LEU A 936 17.31 19.09 16.51
C LEU A 936 16.76 17.91 17.34
N LYS A 937 17.60 16.93 17.66
CA LYS A 937 17.33 15.80 18.56
C LYS A 937 16.85 16.28 19.93
N ASP A 938 17.64 17.13 20.59
CA ASP A 938 17.33 17.67 21.91
C ASP A 938 15.97 18.38 21.93
N ARG A 939 15.59 19.01 20.82
CA ARG A 939 14.30 19.69 20.66
C ARG A 939 13.15 18.72 20.47
N LEU A 940 13.34 17.66 19.67
CA LEU A 940 12.35 16.59 19.58
C LEU A 940 12.16 15.93 20.96
N THR A 941 13.23 15.62 21.69
CA THR A 941 13.14 15.10 23.05
C THR A 941 12.32 16.03 23.97
N GLN A 942 12.59 17.35 23.92
CA GLN A 942 11.82 18.36 24.67
C GLN A 942 10.33 18.42 24.28
N MET A 943 10.01 18.19 22.99
CA MET A 943 8.63 18.09 22.48
C MET A 943 7.92 16.80 22.89
N GLY A 944 8.64 15.87 23.52
CA GLY A 944 8.05 14.69 24.15
C GLY A 944 8.44 13.33 23.58
N PHE A 945 9.54 13.26 22.83
CA PHE A 945 10.16 12.04 22.30
C PHE A 945 11.08 11.44 23.39
N ASP A 946 11.17 10.10 23.53
CA ASP A 946 11.85 9.48 24.69
C ASP A 946 13.39 9.48 24.56
N GLU A 947 14.09 9.53 25.70
CA GLU A 947 15.52 9.86 25.82
C GLU A 947 16.43 8.62 25.95
N ARG A 948 15.89 7.41 26.06
CA ARG A 948 16.69 6.18 26.23
C ARG A 948 16.82 5.41 24.92
N THR A 949 17.71 5.87 24.03
CA THR A 949 19.05 5.28 23.84
C THR A 949 19.80 6.06 22.75
N ALA A 950 20.14 7.31 23.07
CA ALA A 950 20.86 8.24 22.20
C ALA A 950 22.35 7.90 21.96
N LEU A 951 22.85 6.82 22.55
CA LEU A 951 24.25 6.36 22.42
C LEU A 951 24.41 5.12 21.53
N GLU A 952 23.32 4.50 21.08
CA GLU A 952 23.35 3.33 20.19
C GLU A 952 23.22 3.71 18.69
N ALA A 953 22.66 4.88 18.38
CA ALA A 953 22.50 5.34 16.99
C ALA A 953 23.74 6.04 16.41
N ILE A 954 24.78 6.29 17.21
CA ILE A 954 26.08 6.78 16.74
C ILE A 954 27.03 5.57 16.67
N VAL A 955 26.79 4.70 15.70
CA VAL A 955 27.84 3.83 15.18
C VAL A 955 28.27 4.46 13.86
N GLU A 956 29.48 5.00 13.82
CA GLU A 956 30.16 5.29 12.56
C GLU A 956 30.12 4.01 11.71
N GLN A 957 29.30 3.98 10.66
CA GLN A 957 29.53 3.02 9.59
C GLN A 957 30.84 3.44 8.91
N PRO A 958 31.87 2.59 8.86
CA PRO A 958 33.14 2.96 8.27
C PRO A 958 32.95 3.33 6.79
N GLU A 959 33.59 4.43 6.40
CA GLU A 959 33.37 5.18 5.15
C GLU A 959 33.67 4.42 3.84
N THR A 960 34.18 3.18 3.88
CA THR A 960 34.54 2.44 2.68
C THR A 960 34.58 0.93 2.96
N PHE A 961 33.83 0.15 2.17
CA PHE A 961 34.02 -1.29 2.06
C PHE A 961 35.21 -1.57 1.13
N GLU A 962 36.43 -1.58 1.67
CA GLU A 962 37.58 -2.13 0.95
C GLU A 962 37.52 -3.66 1.01
N TRP A 963 37.21 -4.29 -0.13
CA TRP A 963 37.27 -5.74 -0.27
C TRP A 963 38.74 -6.18 -0.16
N SER A 964 39.10 -6.79 0.97
CA SER A 964 40.34 -7.56 1.15
C SER A 964 39.97 -9.04 1.20
N GLU A 965 40.65 -9.88 0.41
CA GLU A 965 40.42 -11.35 0.41
C GLU A 965 40.62 -11.99 1.80
N ASP A 966 41.27 -11.28 2.73
CA ASP A 966 41.56 -11.75 4.08
C ASP A 966 40.59 -11.25 5.17
N GLN A 967 39.60 -10.40 4.86
CA GLN A 967 38.60 -9.97 5.84
C GLN A 967 37.30 -10.79 5.79
N PRO A 968 36.84 -11.36 6.92
CA PRO A 968 35.57 -12.09 6.95
C PRO A 968 34.39 -11.14 6.71
N LEU A 969 33.47 -11.57 5.83
CA LEU A 969 32.23 -10.85 5.46
C LEU A 969 31.34 -10.45 6.65
N PHE A 970 31.52 -11.10 7.81
CA PHE A 970 30.83 -10.79 9.05
C PHE A 970 31.86 -10.75 10.18
N THR A 971 32.04 -9.59 10.81
CA THR A 971 32.84 -9.45 12.03
C THR A 971 32.06 -10.02 13.20
N ARG A 972 32.56 -11.11 13.78
CA ARG A 972 32.02 -11.61 15.06
C ARG A 972 32.48 -10.69 16.18
N PRO A 973 31.61 -10.28 17.11
CA PRO A 973 32.05 -9.51 18.26
C PRO A 973 33.11 -10.31 19.04
N GLU A 974 34.22 -9.65 19.40
CA GLU A 974 35.27 -10.28 20.18
C GLU A 974 34.84 -10.43 21.64
N LEU A 975 35.14 -11.58 22.25
CA LEU A 975 34.83 -11.82 23.66
C LEU A 975 35.55 -10.78 24.54
N PRO A 976 34.83 -10.10 25.45
CA PRO A 976 35.42 -9.04 26.26
C PRO A 976 36.47 -9.60 27.22
N LEU A 977 37.63 -8.95 27.26
CA LEU A 977 38.68 -9.21 28.24
C LEU A 977 38.28 -8.61 29.59
N LEU A 978 38.03 -9.44 30.60
CA LEU A 978 37.72 -8.93 31.94
C LEU A 978 39.03 -8.70 32.71
N ARG A 979 39.28 -7.46 33.13
CA ARG A 979 40.42 -7.10 34.00
C ARG A 979 39.93 -6.90 35.42
N VAL A 980 40.55 -7.58 36.37
CA VAL A 980 40.29 -7.45 37.80
C VAL A 980 41.57 -7.17 38.58
N GLN A 981 41.44 -6.51 39.74
CA GLN A 981 42.58 -6.11 40.56
C GLN A 981 43.21 -7.31 41.30
N GLU A 982 42.41 -8.29 41.70
CA GLU A 982 42.86 -9.48 42.42
C GLU A 982 42.36 -10.74 41.73
N ARG A 983 43.11 -11.84 41.85
CA ARG A 983 42.76 -13.13 41.25
C ARG A 983 41.47 -13.68 41.90
N PRO A 984 40.40 -13.99 41.15
CA PRO A 984 39.15 -14.48 41.72
C PRO A 984 39.33 -15.81 42.46
N ASP A 985 38.61 -15.99 43.56
CA ASP A 985 38.56 -17.27 44.26
C ASP A 985 37.72 -18.28 43.45
N GLN A 986 38.40 -19.27 42.88
CA GLN A 986 37.79 -20.31 42.04
C GLN A 986 37.18 -21.47 42.84
N SER A 987 37.24 -21.44 44.18
CA SER A 987 36.76 -22.54 45.03
C SER A 987 35.27 -22.85 44.90
N SER A 988 34.47 -21.88 44.43
CA SER A 988 33.02 -22.00 44.21
C SER A 988 32.62 -22.25 42.74
N TRP A 989 33.60 -22.32 41.82
CA TRP A 989 33.34 -22.40 40.38
C TRP A 989 33.04 -23.83 39.92
N THR A 990 32.08 -23.99 39.00
CA THR A 990 31.77 -25.29 38.40
C THR A 990 32.89 -25.74 37.43
N PRO A 991 33.03 -27.05 37.15
CA PRO A 991 34.03 -27.54 36.20
C PRO A 991 33.89 -26.93 34.79
N GLU A 992 32.67 -26.59 34.39
CA GLU A 992 32.34 -25.97 33.10
C GLU A 992 32.80 -24.51 33.04
N ILE A 993 32.63 -23.76 34.13
CA ILE A 993 33.16 -22.40 34.28
C ILE A 993 34.70 -22.40 34.21
N VAL A 994 35.35 -23.33 34.91
CA VAL A 994 36.82 -23.44 34.91
C VAL A 994 37.35 -23.82 33.54
N ALA A 995 36.65 -24.69 32.79
CA ALA A 995 37.03 -25.06 31.43
C ALA A 995 36.86 -23.91 30.42
N ALA A 996 35.83 -23.07 30.61
CA ALA A 996 35.51 -21.96 29.72
C ALA A 996 36.33 -20.68 29.98
N THR A 997 37.20 -20.65 31.00
CA THR A 997 37.94 -19.46 31.43
C THR A 997 39.45 -19.69 31.53
N ARG A 998 40.24 -18.69 31.16
CA ARG A 998 41.69 -18.66 31.40
C ARG A 998 42.06 -17.38 32.14
N ILE A 999 42.90 -17.50 33.16
CA ILE A 999 43.30 -16.37 34.03
C ILE A 999 44.81 -16.19 33.95
N ALA A 1000 45.25 -14.97 33.62
CA ALA A 1000 46.65 -14.59 33.51
C ALA A 1000 46.91 -13.19 34.08
N ASP A 1001 48.14 -12.92 34.54
CA ASP A 1001 48.51 -11.57 34.98
C ASP A 1001 48.58 -10.62 33.78
N ASP A 1002 48.03 -9.42 33.93
CA ASP A 1002 47.87 -8.47 32.83
C ASP A 1002 49.10 -7.58 32.59
N GLY A 1003 50.15 -7.77 33.40
CA GLY A 1003 51.44 -7.06 33.33
C GLY A 1003 51.42 -5.63 33.89
N ALA A 1004 50.26 -5.10 34.30
CA ALA A 1004 50.08 -3.74 34.82
C ALA A 1004 49.64 -3.71 36.30
N GLY A 1005 49.71 -4.85 36.98
CA GLY A 1005 49.31 -5.00 38.39
C GLY A 1005 47.88 -5.51 38.59
N GLY A 1006 47.20 -5.96 37.54
CA GLY A 1006 45.91 -6.65 37.59
C GLY A 1006 45.96 -8.05 36.97
N VAL A 1007 44.81 -8.72 36.95
CA VAL A 1007 44.59 -10.06 36.44
C VAL A 1007 43.56 -10.01 35.32
N ALA A 1008 43.90 -10.59 34.17
CA ALA A 1008 43.03 -10.68 33.01
C ALA A 1008 42.38 -12.07 32.91
N ILE A 1009 41.07 -12.10 32.69
CA ILE A 1009 40.27 -13.31 32.48
C ILE A 1009 39.81 -13.31 31.02
N THR A 1010 40.20 -14.35 30.29
CA THR A 1010 39.74 -14.62 28.91
C THR A 1010 38.81 -15.81 28.87
N PHE A 1011 37.96 -15.85 27.86
CA PHE A 1011 36.91 -16.86 27.69
C PHE A 1011 37.14 -17.69 26.43
N ASP A 1012 36.67 -18.93 26.44
CA ASP A 1012 36.58 -19.72 25.21
C ASP A 1012 35.45 -19.18 24.32
N THR A 1013 35.77 -18.96 23.04
CA THR A 1013 34.83 -18.58 21.96
C THR A 1013 33.61 -19.49 21.83
N ALA A 1014 33.70 -20.75 22.26
CA ALA A 1014 32.60 -21.72 22.20
C ALA A 1014 31.74 -21.76 23.48
N ALA A 1015 32.01 -20.92 24.48
CA ALA A 1015 31.30 -20.94 25.76
C ALA A 1015 29.80 -20.55 25.58
N PRO A 1016 28.87 -21.29 26.20
CA PRO A 1016 27.46 -20.93 26.24
C PRO A 1016 27.22 -19.63 27.01
N ASP A 1017 26.23 -18.85 26.60
CA ASP A 1017 25.89 -17.55 27.20
C ASP A 1017 25.57 -17.65 28.70
N THR A 1018 25.03 -18.79 29.14
CA THR A 1018 24.77 -19.08 30.57
C THR A 1018 26.06 -19.16 31.39
N VAL A 1019 27.10 -19.80 30.85
CA VAL A 1019 28.41 -19.94 31.51
C VAL A 1019 29.13 -18.59 31.57
N LEU A 1020 29.01 -17.76 30.53
CA LEU A 1020 29.57 -16.41 30.49
C LEU A 1020 28.94 -15.48 31.55
N ARG A 1021 27.61 -15.57 31.73
CA ARG A 1021 26.89 -14.83 32.78
C ARG A 1021 27.32 -15.24 34.19
N GLU A 1022 27.48 -16.54 34.43
CA GLU A 1022 27.87 -17.06 35.75
C GLU A 1022 29.28 -16.62 36.14
N VAL A 1023 30.23 -16.56 35.19
CA VAL A 1023 31.59 -16.06 35.46
C VAL A 1023 31.59 -14.57 35.73
N ALA A 1024 30.87 -13.77 34.93
CA ALA A 1024 30.79 -12.33 35.14
C ALA A 1024 30.21 -11.98 36.53
N ALA A 1025 29.24 -12.77 37.01
CA ALA A 1025 28.67 -12.63 38.34
C ALA A 1025 29.63 -13.04 39.47
N ALA A 1026 30.51 -14.03 39.24
CA ALA A 1026 31.45 -14.53 40.25
C ALA A 1026 32.69 -13.62 40.44
N VAL A 1027 32.95 -12.71 39.51
CA VAL A 1027 34.17 -11.86 39.44
C VAL A 1027 33.93 -10.44 40.02
N THR A 1028 32.76 -10.18 40.60
CA THR A 1028 32.35 -8.87 41.14
C THR A 1028 33.29 -8.34 42.24
N THR A 1029 33.86 -7.16 41.99
CA THR A 1029 34.33 -6.20 43.02
C THR A 1029 33.56 -4.88 42.83
N GLU A 1030 33.62 -3.94 43.77
CA GLU A 1030 32.73 -2.76 43.99
C GLU A 1030 32.47 -1.77 42.81
N THR A 1031 32.86 -2.09 41.58
CA THR A 1031 32.50 -1.34 40.36
C THR A 1031 31.70 -2.21 39.38
N THR A 1032 30.51 -1.75 39.01
CA THR A 1032 29.46 -2.39 38.20
C THR A 1032 29.81 -2.63 36.72
N SER A 1033 31.09 -2.61 36.35
CA SER A 1033 31.56 -2.59 34.95
C SER A 1033 31.61 -3.97 34.24
N PRO A 1034 32.07 -5.08 34.88
CA PRO A 1034 32.29 -6.36 34.18
C PRO A 1034 31.01 -7.07 33.70
N VAL A 1035 29.95 -7.04 34.51
CA VAL A 1035 28.67 -7.69 34.20
C VAL A 1035 27.94 -6.93 33.09
N ALA A 1036 27.98 -5.60 33.13
CA ALA A 1036 27.38 -4.76 32.09
C ALA A 1036 28.08 -4.94 30.73
N ALA A 1037 29.42 -5.05 30.72
CA ALA A 1037 30.18 -5.34 29.50
C ALA A 1037 29.87 -6.74 28.94
N MET A 1038 29.70 -7.75 29.81
CA MET A 1038 29.35 -9.11 29.38
C MET A 1038 27.91 -9.20 28.85
N GLU A 1039 26.93 -8.55 29.50
CA GLU A 1039 25.56 -8.51 28.99
C GLU A 1039 25.46 -7.73 27.66
N ALA A 1040 26.19 -6.63 27.52
CA ALA A 1040 26.28 -5.90 26.25
C ALA A 1040 26.85 -6.78 25.12
N PHE A 1041 27.88 -7.58 25.40
CA PHE A 1041 28.43 -8.55 24.45
C PHE A 1041 27.41 -9.64 24.06
N LEU A 1042 26.65 -10.19 25.02
CA LEU A 1042 25.64 -11.21 24.75
C LEU A 1042 24.48 -10.68 23.88
N VAL A 1043 24.06 -9.44 24.13
CA VAL A 1043 23.05 -8.76 23.30
C VAL A 1043 23.59 -8.49 21.90
N GLN A 1044 24.83 -8.01 21.78
CA GLN A 1044 25.49 -7.79 20.49
C GLN A 1044 25.70 -9.10 19.70
N ARG A 1045 26.04 -10.20 20.39
CA ARG A 1045 26.17 -11.54 19.81
C ARG A 1045 24.85 -12.02 19.22
N ALA A 1046 23.73 -11.83 19.93
CA ALA A 1046 22.39 -12.20 19.44
C ALA A 1046 21.97 -11.36 18.22
N SER A 1047 22.27 -10.06 18.20
CA SER A 1047 21.98 -9.19 17.05
C SER A 1047 22.90 -9.41 15.85
N SER A 1048 24.05 -10.05 16.04
CA SER A 1048 25.04 -10.34 14.98
C SER A 1048 24.82 -11.66 14.24
N LEU A 1049 23.81 -12.45 14.63
CA LEU A 1049 23.44 -13.68 13.94
C LEU A 1049 22.89 -13.34 12.56
N SER A 1050 23.40 -14.00 11.51
CA SER A 1050 22.89 -13.81 10.15
C SER A 1050 21.44 -14.27 10.03
N PRO A 1051 20.66 -13.78 9.04
CA PRO A 1051 19.29 -14.24 8.82
C PRO A 1051 19.18 -15.77 8.68
N ALA A 1052 20.20 -16.44 8.11
CA ALA A 1052 20.26 -17.90 8.05
C ALA A 1052 20.51 -18.58 9.41
N GLU A 1053 21.33 -17.99 10.28
CA GLU A 1053 21.57 -18.45 11.67
C GLU A 1053 20.37 -18.14 12.59
N GLN A 1054 19.53 -17.17 12.20
CA GLN A 1054 18.24 -16.85 12.81
C GLN A 1054 17.07 -17.68 12.22
N GLY A 1055 17.28 -18.37 11.09
CA GLY A 1055 16.33 -19.29 10.46
C GLY A 1055 15.48 -18.73 9.29
N GLU A 1056 15.84 -17.59 8.70
CA GLU A 1056 15.12 -16.93 7.60
C GLU A 1056 15.53 -17.37 6.17
N VAL A 1057 14.68 -17.11 5.15
CA VAL A 1057 14.82 -17.59 3.75
C VAL A 1057 14.72 -16.45 2.71
N LEU A 1058 15.60 -16.44 1.70
CA LEU A 1058 15.75 -15.40 0.64
C LEU A 1058 15.27 -15.85 -0.77
N THR A 1059 14.79 -14.92 -1.64
CA THR A 1059 14.43 -15.16 -3.07
C THR A 1059 15.05 -14.11 -4.04
N LEU A 1060 15.45 -14.48 -5.28
CA LEU A 1060 16.20 -13.64 -6.27
C LEU A 1060 15.63 -13.62 -7.72
N PRO A 1061 15.87 -12.56 -8.53
CA PRO A 1061 15.43 -12.43 -9.94
C PRO A 1061 16.31 -13.17 -10.99
N ARG A 1062 15.78 -13.36 -12.21
CA ARG A 1062 16.34 -14.28 -13.23
C ARG A 1062 17.46 -13.66 -14.10
N LEU A 1063 18.56 -14.40 -14.25
CA LEU A 1063 19.86 -13.90 -14.75
C LEU A 1063 20.24 -14.34 -16.19
N ALA A 1064 19.37 -14.99 -16.96
CA ALA A 1064 19.74 -15.53 -18.28
C ALA A 1064 18.57 -15.60 -19.28
N ILE A 1065 18.86 -15.35 -20.56
CA ILE A 1065 17.96 -15.45 -21.72
C ILE A 1065 18.39 -16.60 -22.61
N GLU A 1066 17.43 -17.30 -23.18
CA GLU A 1066 17.73 -18.46 -24.02
C GLU A 1066 17.87 -18.03 -25.48
N ARG A 1067 19.06 -18.17 -26.04
CA ARG A 1067 19.38 -17.77 -27.42
C ARG A 1067 19.84 -19.00 -28.20
N ASP A 1068 19.16 -19.29 -29.30
CA ASP A 1068 19.36 -20.50 -30.12
C ASP A 1068 19.36 -21.83 -29.31
N GLY A 1069 18.68 -21.87 -28.16
CA GLY A 1069 18.54 -23.07 -27.31
C GLY A 1069 19.68 -23.32 -26.31
N GLN A 1070 20.57 -22.35 -26.09
CA GLN A 1070 21.39 -22.29 -24.88
C GLN A 1070 20.97 -21.08 -24.02
N LEU A 1071 20.89 -21.29 -22.71
CA LEU A 1071 20.73 -20.24 -21.72
C LEU A 1071 22.01 -19.41 -21.70
N GLU A 1072 21.96 -18.29 -22.41
CA GLU A 1072 23.00 -17.29 -22.42
C GLU A 1072 22.67 -16.27 -21.33
N ILE A 1073 23.61 -16.06 -20.42
CA ILE A 1073 23.42 -15.06 -19.35
C ILE A 1073 23.19 -13.71 -20.03
N VAL A 1074 22.16 -12.97 -19.60
CA VAL A 1074 21.82 -11.68 -20.23
C VAL A 1074 22.97 -10.74 -19.96
N PHE A 1075 23.74 -10.42 -20.98
CA PHE A 1075 24.73 -9.36 -20.92
C PHE A 1075 24.35 -8.24 -21.88
N PRO A 1076 24.54 -6.96 -21.51
CA PRO A 1076 24.17 -5.83 -22.34
C PRO A 1076 24.63 -5.91 -23.82
N GLU A 1077 25.76 -6.57 -24.10
CA GLU A 1077 26.28 -6.69 -25.47
C GLU A 1077 25.39 -7.56 -26.38
N THR A 1078 24.60 -8.48 -25.81
CA THR A 1078 23.72 -9.38 -26.59
C THR A 1078 22.49 -8.69 -27.18
N LEU A 1079 22.13 -7.49 -26.72
CA LEU A 1079 20.96 -6.73 -27.17
C LEU A 1079 21.22 -5.88 -28.44
N VAL A 1080 22.49 -5.59 -28.77
CA VAL A 1080 22.87 -4.81 -29.97
C VAL A 1080 22.52 -5.55 -31.26
N ASP A 1081 22.70 -6.86 -31.27
CA ASP A 1081 22.59 -7.70 -32.47
C ASP A 1081 21.15 -8.02 -32.87
N VAL A 1082 20.16 -7.72 -32.02
CA VAL A 1082 18.73 -8.01 -32.26
C VAL A 1082 17.95 -6.79 -32.76
N GLY A 1083 18.65 -5.69 -33.05
CA GLY A 1083 18.10 -4.44 -33.55
C GLY A 1083 18.44 -3.22 -32.71
N GLY A 1084 18.97 -3.43 -31.49
CA GLY A 1084 19.32 -2.37 -30.54
C GLY A 1084 18.18 -1.40 -30.24
N TRP A 1085 18.42 -0.46 -29.34
CA TRP A 1085 17.45 0.61 -29.07
C TRP A 1085 17.68 1.78 -30.06
N ASP A 1086 16.66 2.19 -30.82
CA ASP A 1086 16.75 3.40 -31.67
C ASP A 1086 16.39 4.65 -30.87
N LEU A 1087 17.38 5.17 -30.15
CA LEU A 1087 17.20 6.32 -29.26
C LEU A 1087 17.00 7.65 -30.01
N ARG A 1088 17.07 7.69 -31.35
CA ARG A 1088 16.83 8.92 -32.13
C ARG A 1088 15.36 9.36 -32.11
N GLN A 1089 14.44 8.53 -31.65
CA GLN A 1089 13.03 8.89 -31.53
C GLN A 1089 12.60 9.20 -30.09
N VAL A 1090 13.53 9.08 -29.13
CA VAL A 1090 13.28 9.35 -27.72
C VAL A 1090 13.30 10.85 -27.47
N ASP A 1091 12.40 11.31 -26.61
CA ASP A 1091 12.36 12.71 -26.17
C ASP A 1091 13.62 13.03 -25.35
N THR A 1092 14.43 13.96 -25.87
CA THR A 1092 15.71 14.38 -25.28
C THR A 1092 15.56 15.64 -24.42
N SER A 1093 14.34 16.11 -24.18
CA SER A 1093 14.08 17.40 -23.54
C SER A 1093 14.36 17.44 -22.03
N LEU A 1094 14.63 16.30 -21.38
CA LEU A 1094 14.89 16.16 -19.93
C LEU A 1094 14.08 17.16 -19.09
N PRO A 1095 12.73 17.10 -19.14
CA PRO A 1095 11.88 18.07 -18.47
C PRO A 1095 12.04 17.93 -16.95
N GLY A 1096 12.44 19.01 -16.29
CA GLY A 1096 12.71 19.04 -14.85
C GLY A 1096 14.15 18.71 -14.45
N PHE A 1097 15.06 18.43 -15.39
CA PHE A 1097 16.48 18.34 -15.09
C PHE A 1097 17.05 19.72 -14.74
N ALA A 1098 17.46 19.86 -13.49
CA ALA A 1098 18.20 21.01 -12.97
C ALA A 1098 19.42 20.48 -12.22
N LEU A 1099 20.58 21.09 -12.44
CA LEU A 1099 21.75 20.86 -11.60
C LEU A 1099 21.48 21.56 -10.26
N THR A 1100 21.15 20.78 -9.25
CA THR A 1100 21.13 21.24 -7.87
C THR A 1100 22.39 20.71 -7.22
N ASP A 1101 23.26 21.60 -6.77
CA ASP A 1101 24.38 21.30 -5.87
C ASP A 1101 23.78 20.73 -4.57
N ARG A 1102 23.42 19.45 -4.53
CA ARG A 1102 22.73 18.90 -3.37
C ARG A 1102 23.71 18.77 -2.22
N PRO A 1103 23.43 19.40 -1.06
CA PRO A 1103 24.25 19.23 0.12
C PRO A 1103 24.06 17.85 0.75
N ASP A 1104 24.99 17.48 1.65
CA ASP A 1104 24.84 16.34 2.55
C ASP A 1104 23.44 16.35 3.19
N THR A 1105 22.65 15.33 2.87
CA THR A 1105 21.25 15.21 3.29
C THR A 1105 21.10 13.94 4.14
N PHE A 1106 20.37 14.08 5.24
CA PHE A 1106 20.14 13.02 6.21
C PHE A 1106 18.64 12.87 6.48
N GLU A 1107 18.19 11.65 6.74
CA GLU A 1107 16.83 11.38 7.22
C GLU A 1107 16.87 11.17 8.73
N MET A 1108 15.94 11.80 9.43
CA MET A 1108 15.72 11.61 10.86
C MET A 1108 14.29 11.10 11.08
N ASP A 1109 14.16 9.89 11.62
CA ASP A 1109 12.87 9.23 11.82
C ASP A 1109 12.67 8.79 13.28
N VAL A 1110 11.49 8.25 13.57
CA VAL A 1110 11.14 7.64 14.86
C VAL A 1110 10.87 6.14 14.67
N ASP A 1111 11.59 5.30 15.42
CA ASP A 1111 11.34 3.86 15.53
C ASP A 1111 11.00 3.51 16.99
N GLY A 1112 9.82 2.95 17.22
CA GLY A 1112 9.24 2.90 18.56
C GLY A 1112 9.21 4.30 19.20
N ASP A 1113 9.73 4.45 20.41
CA ASP A 1113 9.87 5.75 21.08
C ASP A 1113 11.25 6.43 20.85
N GLN A 1114 12.10 5.91 19.94
CA GLN A 1114 13.47 6.39 19.69
C GLN A 1114 13.64 7.17 18.38
N VAL A 1115 14.58 8.11 18.34
CA VAL A 1115 14.95 8.88 17.14
C VAL A 1115 16.15 8.22 16.42
N VAL A 1116 16.00 7.94 15.12
CA VAL A 1116 17.00 7.25 14.28
C VAL A 1116 17.50 8.19 13.17
N TYR A 1117 18.77 8.07 12.78
CA TYR A 1117 19.41 8.85 11.70
C TYR A 1117 19.96 7.95 10.61
N SER A 1118 19.78 8.33 9.35
CA SER A 1118 20.44 7.68 8.20
C SER A 1118 20.98 8.73 7.23
N ARG A 1119 22.17 8.50 6.66
CA ARG A 1119 22.78 9.36 5.63
C ARG A 1119 22.28 8.93 4.26
N ILE A 1120 21.90 9.90 3.43
CA ILE A 1120 21.61 9.66 2.01
C ILE A 1120 22.91 9.93 1.24
N ASP A 1121 23.56 8.89 0.71
CA ASP A 1121 24.82 9.03 -0.02
C ASP A 1121 24.67 9.86 -1.30
N ALA A 1122 25.46 10.95 -1.39
CA ALA A 1122 25.65 11.72 -2.61
C ALA A 1122 26.91 11.22 -3.34
N ALA A 1123 26.76 10.72 -4.56
CA ALA A 1123 27.88 10.23 -5.37
C ALA A 1123 28.81 11.37 -5.84
N ALA A 1124 30.12 11.10 -5.85
CA ALA A 1124 31.23 12.05 -6.01
C ALA A 1124 31.23 12.93 -7.29
N GLU A 1125 31.59 14.22 -7.11
CA GLU A 1125 31.89 15.20 -8.18
C GLU A 1125 33.40 15.27 -8.49
N LEU A 1126 33.76 15.57 -9.75
CA LEU A 1126 35.14 15.70 -10.26
C LEU A 1126 35.65 17.16 -10.17
N ALA A 1127 36.94 17.33 -9.88
CA ALA A 1127 37.60 18.63 -9.66
C ALA A 1127 37.79 19.48 -10.93
N LEU A 1128 37.84 20.81 -10.72
CA LEU A 1128 37.67 21.92 -11.69
C LEU A 1128 38.72 22.09 -12.82
N ASP A 1129 39.83 21.36 -12.83
CA ASP A 1129 41.00 21.76 -13.64
C ASP A 1129 41.01 21.26 -15.10
N ASP A 1130 40.08 20.38 -15.50
CA ASP A 1130 40.04 19.83 -16.87
C ASP A 1130 39.08 20.57 -17.82
N ALA A 1131 38.42 21.66 -17.39
CA ALA A 1131 37.23 22.20 -18.06
C ALA A 1131 37.45 23.14 -19.28
N THR A 1132 38.68 23.49 -19.65
CA THR A 1132 38.91 24.53 -20.69
C THR A 1132 38.75 24.08 -22.14
N ASP A 1133 38.78 22.78 -22.42
CA ASP A 1133 38.66 22.23 -23.79
C ASP A 1133 37.30 21.55 -24.08
N TRP A 1134 36.26 21.86 -23.29
CA TRP A 1134 34.97 21.20 -23.40
C TRP A 1134 33.98 21.96 -24.29
N ASP A 1135 33.71 21.41 -25.46
CA ASP A 1135 32.58 21.79 -26.33
C ASP A 1135 31.45 20.76 -26.24
N VAL A 1136 30.30 21.05 -26.88
CA VAL A 1136 29.13 20.14 -26.92
C VAL A 1136 29.55 18.75 -27.40
N ALA A 1137 30.47 18.68 -28.37
CA ALA A 1137 30.96 17.42 -28.91
C ALA A 1137 31.84 16.67 -27.90
N ALA A 1138 32.69 17.36 -27.13
CA ALA A 1138 33.52 16.80 -26.08
C ALA A 1138 32.68 16.27 -24.93
N LEU A 1139 31.66 17.02 -24.49
CA LEU A 1139 30.73 16.58 -23.45
C LEU A 1139 29.84 15.41 -23.91
N SER A 1140 29.40 15.42 -25.16
CA SER A 1140 28.64 14.30 -25.75
C SER A 1140 29.50 13.04 -25.86
N ARG A 1141 30.77 13.16 -26.27
CA ARG A 1141 31.72 12.03 -26.29
C ARG A 1141 32.08 11.56 -24.89
N TRP A 1142 32.10 12.46 -23.90
CA TRP A 1142 32.29 12.07 -22.51
C TRP A 1142 31.07 11.31 -21.99
N LEU A 1143 29.84 11.79 -22.23
CA LEU A 1143 28.62 11.05 -21.89
C LEU A 1143 28.54 9.70 -22.64
N ASP A 1144 28.88 9.64 -23.93
CA ASP A 1144 28.98 8.37 -24.66
C ASP A 1144 30.00 7.44 -24.00
N ARG A 1145 31.16 7.95 -23.56
CA ARG A 1145 32.18 7.14 -22.87
C ARG A 1145 31.78 6.70 -21.46
N THR A 1146 31.13 7.55 -20.67
CA THR A 1146 30.83 7.31 -19.24
C THR A 1146 29.47 6.67 -18.99
N THR A 1147 28.55 6.81 -19.94
CA THR A 1147 27.17 6.26 -19.89
C THR A 1147 26.91 5.24 -20.98
N ARG A 1148 27.97 4.81 -21.69
CA ARG A 1148 27.90 3.89 -22.83
C ARG A 1148 26.97 2.72 -22.53
N GLN A 1149 25.87 2.67 -23.27
CA GLN A 1149 25.02 1.51 -23.30
C GLN A 1149 25.57 0.52 -24.32
N ARG A 1150 26.02 -0.63 -23.80
CA ARG A 1150 26.63 -1.69 -24.61
C ARG A 1150 25.60 -2.39 -25.51
N ASP A 1151 24.31 -2.15 -25.30
CA ASP A 1151 23.13 -2.64 -26.02
C ASP A 1151 22.61 -1.69 -27.13
N VAL A 1152 23.22 -0.51 -27.31
CA VAL A 1152 22.85 0.48 -28.33
C VAL A 1152 24.03 0.75 -29.27
N ALA A 1153 23.81 0.71 -30.58
CA ALA A 1153 24.86 0.99 -31.57
C ALA A 1153 25.49 2.37 -31.33
N GLN A 1154 26.83 2.45 -31.33
CA GLN A 1154 27.55 3.67 -30.94
C GLN A 1154 27.15 4.92 -31.74
N PRO A 1155 26.95 4.85 -33.07
CA PRO A 1155 26.50 6.02 -33.82
C PRO A 1155 25.12 6.53 -33.40
N ILE A 1156 24.23 5.65 -32.92
CA ILE A 1156 22.88 5.99 -32.47
C ILE A 1156 22.93 6.59 -31.06
N PHE A 1157 23.72 6.00 -30.17
CA PHE A 1157 23.85 6.48 -28.80
C PHE A 1157 24.60 7.81 -28.72
N LEU A 1158 25.67 7.99 -29.51
CA LEU A 1158 26.41 9.25 -29.55
C LEU A 1158 25.54 10.39 -30.09
N GLU A 1159 24.70 10.12 -31.09
CA GLU A 1159 23.74 11.10 -31.62
C GLU A 1159 22.64 11.43 -30.61
N TYR A 1160 22.21 10.45 -29.80
CA TYR A 1160 21.30 10.68 -28.68
C TYR A 1160 21.95 11.57 -27.60
N CYS A 1161 23.17 11.25 -27.15
CA CYS A 1161 23.91 12.08 -26.21
C CYS A 1161 24.09 13.51 -26.72
N ARG A 1162 24.40 13.69 -28.02
CA ARG A 1162 24.51 15.00 -28.65
C ARG A 1162 23.21 15.80 -28.53
N ARG A 1163 22.07 15.18 -28.86
CA ARG A 1163 20.76 15.85 -28.79
C ARG A 1163 20.31 16.15 -27.36
N VAL A 1164 20.66 15.32 -26.39
CA VAL A 1164 20.43 15.60 -24.97
C VAL A 1164 21.29 16.77 -24.50
N VAL A 1165 22.60 16.77 -24.81
CA VAL A 1165 23.49 17.88 -24.45
C VAL A 1165 23.06 19.17 -25.11
N GLU A 1166 22.68 19.16 -26.38
CA GLU A 1166 22.18 20.36 -27.07
C GLU A 1166 20.87 20.88 -26.46
N GLY A 1167 19.90 19.99 -26.21
CA GLY A 1167 18.61 20.39 -25.62
C GLY A 1167 18.69 20.88 -24.17
N VAL A 1168 19.78 20.56 -23.46
CA VAL A 1168 20.05 21.08 -22.11
C VAL A 1168 21.00 22.27 -22.14
N ALA A 1169 21.96 22.33 -23.07
CA ALA A 1169 22.88 23.45 -23.26
C ALA A 1169 22.17 24.74 -23.68
N ASP A 1170 21.00 24.62 -24.32
CA ASP A 1170 20.11 25.75 -24.62
C ASP A 1170 19.52 26.40 -23.35
N ARG A 1171 19.53 25.71 -22.20
CA ARG A 1171 18.95 26.16 -20.93
C ARG A 1171 19.97 26.31 -19.80
N ILE A 1172 21.06 25.54 -19.81
CA ILE A 1172 22.11 25.54 -18.79
C ILE A 1172 23.46 25.73 -19.50
N PRO A 1173 24.28 26.74 -19.13
CA PRO A 1173 25.58 26.97 -19.76
C PRO A 1173 26.45 25.72 -19.77
N LEU A 1174 27.12 25.44 -20.89
CA LEU A 1174 27.94 24.24 -21.07
C LEU A 1174 29.00 24.08 -19.97
N ALA A 1175 29.59 25.19 -19.50
CA ALA A 1175 30.55 25.19 -18.40
C ALA A 1175 29.96 24.68 -17.07
N GLN A 1176 28.67 24.89 -16.81
CA GLN A 1176 27.97 24.34 -15.64
C GLN A 1176 27.62 22.87 -15.83
N LEU A 1177 27.24 22.45 -17.05
CA LEU A 1177 26.98 21.05 -17.38
C LEU A 1177 28.24 20.18 -17.28
N VAL A 1178 29.41 20.75 -17.61
CA VAL A 1178 30.71 20.09 -17.45
C VAL A 1178 31.08 19.92 -15.98
N ARG A 1179 30.70 20.86 -15.11
CA ARG A 1179 30.89 20.78 -13.64
C ARG A 1179 29.95 19.75 -13.00
N GLY A 1180 28.67 19.76 -13.35
CA GLY A 1180 27.65 18.82 -12.86
C GLY A 1180 27.52 17.53 -13.69
N ASN A 1181 28.60 17.11 -14.36
CA ASN A 1181 28.55 16.03 -15.34
C ASN A 1181 28.15 14.68 -14.69
N SER A 1182 28.48 14.48 -13.41
CA SER A 1182 28.08 13.33 -12.58
C SER A 1182 26.57 13.28 -12.34
N ALA A 1183 25.88 14.42 -12.26
CA ALA A 1183 24.41 14.50 -12.10
C ALA A 1183 23.67 14.37 -13.45
N MET A 1184 24.32 14.74 -14.56
CA MET A 1184 23.80 14.43 -15.90
C MET A 1184 23.76 12.93 -16.16
N ARG A 1185 24.68 12.14 -15.60
CA ARG A 1185 24.76 10.68 -15.80
C ARG A 1185 23.50 9.91 -15.37
N PRO A 1186 22.97 10.03 -14.13
CA PRO A 1186 21.75 9.35 -13.71
C PRO A 1186 20.48 9.93 -14.38
N ALA A 1187 20.40 11.23 -14.66
CA ALA A 1187 19.25 11.81 -15.36
C ALA A 1187 19.20 11.38 -16.84
N HIS A 1188 20.37 11.33 -17.50
CA HIS A 1188 20.53 10.76 -18.83
C HIS A 1188 20.16 9.27 -18.82
N ALA A 1189 20.66 8.49 -17.84
CA ALA A 1189 20.32 7.08 -17.70
C ALA A 1189 18.83 6.84 -17.38
N ALA A 1190 18.20 7.71 -16.60
CA ALA A 1190 16.76 7.68 -16.32
C ALA A 1190 15.93 7.98 -17.57
N SER A 1191 16.36 8.92 -18.43
CA SER A 1191 15.68 9.20 -19.71
C SER A 1191 15.85 8.08 -20.73
N SER A 1192 17.02 7.44 -20.79
CA SER A 1192 17.22 6.27 -21.65
C SER A 1192 16.46 5.05 -21.12
N SER A 1193 16.34 4.87 -19.79
CA SER A 1193 15.64 3.74 -19.16
C SER A 1193 14.12 3.91 -18.98
N CYS A 1194 13.58 5.12 -18.79
CA CYS A 1194 12.12 5.36 -18.74
C CYS A 1194 11.44 5.03 -20.08
N SER A 1195 12.19 5.01 -21.18
CA SER A 1195 11.68 4.53 -22.46
C SER A 1195 11.64 3.00 -22.58
N ALA A 1196 12.35 2.26 -21.70
CA ALA A 1196 12.31 0.79 -21.64
C ALA A 1196 11.02 0.23 -21.03
N THR A 1197 10.12 1.09 -20.54
CA THR A 1197 8.75 0.73 -20.12
C THR A 1197 7.67 1.13 -21.15
N SER A 1198 8.05 1.65 -22.32
CA SER A 1198 7.18 1.71 -23.50
C SER A 1198 7.30 0.40 -24.31
N PRO A 1199 6.19 -0.19 -24.79
CA PRO A 1199 6.09 -1.61 -25.20
C PRO A 1199 6.67 -1.93 -26.58
N ARG A 1200 7.86 -1.43 -26.88
CA ARG A 1200 8.69 -1.93 -27.99
C ARG A 1200 10.04 -2.44 -27.45
N CYS A 1201 9.98 -3.46 -26.60
CA CYS A 1201 10.80 -4.69 -26.62
C CYS A 1201 10.37 -5.62 -25.49
#